data_AF-A0A9W7IX89-F1
#
_entry.id   AF-A0A9W7IX89-F1
#
_cell.length_a   1.000
_cell.length_b   1.000
_cell.length_c   1.000
_cell.angle_alpha   90.00
_cell.angle_beta   90.00
_cell.angle_gamma   90.00
#
_symmetry.space_group_name_H-M   'P 1'
#
loop_
_entity.id
_entity.type
_entity.pdbx_description
1 polymer ?
#
loop_
_entity_poly.entity_id
_entity_poly.type
_entity_poly.pdbx_seq_one_letter_code
_entity_poly.pdbx_strand_id
1 'polypeptide(L)'
;MEFAELREAIEKIEVVDSHAHNILPLASPPAFTDSLTFAPHSLPFKRNLREIAQLYGTESSLDAVEQYRRLSGLQAISSKCFKAAGISAILLDDGLKLDSIHDIQWHKKFVPFVGRILRIESLAEDILNGEMPDGSTWTLDAFTETFLKTLKSYPLIIFCSSNGVFANDIVGLKSIAAYYFGLEINPNVTKEDAEIGLSEVLQRGKPILILNKSLVDYIFTHALEVAQQFDLPLQIHTGFGDRYLDLRLSNPLHLRTLLEDKRFSGSRIVLLHASYPFSKEASYLASIYPQVYLDFGLAIPRLGVHGMISSVKELLELAPLKKVMFSTDAYATPESYYLGVKHAREVVFSVLRDSCIDHDLSITEAIEASKDFFARNAIQFYKINIGMEVLDLKPRESPSCMSGTNITEHDVSLVRILWVDASGQHRCRVVPKKRFDNVVNKNGVGLTFACMAMSSAVDCPAEETNLTGTGEIRLMPDLSTRRDIPWKKQEEMVLADMHLRPGEAWEYCPREALRRVSKVLKDEFDLAMNAGFENEFYLLKKLERDGKEEWVPIDSKPYCSSSGFDAISTLFQEFVAALNTLNVTVEQLHAEAGKGQYEIALGHTACTYAADNLIFTRETVRAIANKHGLLATFVPKYALDDIGSGSHVHLSLWQNGKNVFLASDESSQHGMSKVGEEFMAGVLDHLPSILAIIAPLPNSYDRIQPNTWSGAYQCWGNENREAPIRTACPPGIPNGFVSNFEIKSFDGCANPHLGLAAITAAGIDGLRRHLCLPQPIDANPATLEGKLPRLPISLSESLEALQKDNVLKELIGEKLFVAITGVRKAEIEYYSKNKEAYKQLIHRY
;
A
#
# COMPACT_ATOMS: atom_id res chain seq x y z
N MET A 1 -11.64 -33.21 2.86
CA MET A 1 -12.38 -32.96 1.60
C MET A 1 -12.39 -31.48 1.23
N GLU A 2 -12.46 -30.56 2.20
CA GLU A 2 -12.62 -29.12 1.97
C GLU A 2 -11.58 -28.44 1.05
N PHE A 3 -10.30 -28.85 1.07
CA PHE A 3 -9.25 -28.27 0.22
C PHE A 3 -8.72 -29.24 -0.85
N ALA A 4 -9.52 -30.25 -1.22
CA ALA A 4 -9.09 -31.25 -2.21
C ALA A 4 -8.82 -30.63 -3.58
N GLU A 5 -9.65 -29.66 -4.00
CA GLU A 5 -9.50 -28.97 -5.28
C GLU A 5 -8.18 -28.17 -5.37
N LEU A 6 -7.84 -27.42 -4.30
CA LEU A 6 -6.56 -26.70 -4.22
C LEU A 6 -5.37 -27.65 -4.31
N ARG A 7 -5.43 -28.78 -3.59
CA ARG A 7 -4.37 -29.81 -3.61
C ARG A 7 -4.23 -30.45 -4.99
N GLU A 8 -5.33 -30.73 -5.67
CA GLU A 8 -5.32 -31.33 -7.00
C GLU A 8 -4.77 -30.35 -8.05
N ALA A 9 -5.14 -29.06 -7.95
CA ALA A 9 -4.65 -28.01 -8.85
C ALA A 9 -3.13 -27.79 -8.69
N ILE A 10 -2.69 -27.40 -7.50
CA ILE A 10 -1.59 -28.05 -6.77
C ILE A 10 -0.65 -28.91 -7.59
N GLU A 11 -0.93 -30.20 -7.53
CA GLU A 11 -0.16 -31.32 -8.05
C GLU A 11 -0.10 -31.37 -9.59
N LYS A 12 -1.05 -30.73 -10.29
CA LYS A 12 -1.15 -30.78 -11.77
C LYS A 12 -0.40 -29.67 -12.49
N ILE A 13 0.03 -28.61 -11.81
CA ILE A 13 0.72 -27.48 -12.44
C ILE A 13 2.06 -27.93 -13.03
N GLU A 14 2.34 -27.60 -14.28
CA GLU A 14 3.70 -27.70 -14.82
C GLU A 14 4.56 -26.54 -14.31
N VAL A 15 5.77 -26.85 -13.84
CA VAL A 15 6.63 -25.91 -13.13
C VAL A 15 7.69 -25.30 -14.04
N VAL A 16 7.83 -23.99 -13.96
CA VAL A 16 8.98 -23.24 -14.46
C VAL A 16 9.94 -23.05 -13.31
N ASP A 17 11.06 -23.76 -13.35
CA ASP A 17 12.13 -23.62 -12.38
C ASP A 17 13.01 -22.42 -12.74
N SER A 18 12.76 -21.28 -12.08
CA SER A 18 13.37 -20.00 -12.49
C SER A 18 14.86 -19.85 -12.12
N HIS A 19 15.44 -20.78 -11.36
CA HIS A 19 16.86 -20.79 -11.03
C HIS A 19 17.32 -22.17 -10.55
N ALA A 20 18.30 -22.75 -11.25
CA ALA A 20 19.00 -23.95 -10.83
C ALA A 20 20.42 -23.98 -11.41
N HIS A 21 21.17 -25.02 -11.07
CA HIS A 21 22.55 -25.24 -11.50
C HIS A 21 22.70 -26.55 -12.25
N ASN A 22 23.70 -26.62 -13.11
CA ASN A 22 23.96 -27.78 -13.95
C ASN A 22 24.14 -29.08 -13.13
N ILE A 23 23.62 -30.18 -13.68
CA ILE A 23 23.80 -31.52 -13.12
C ILE A 23 25.23 -32.01 -13.36
N LEU A 24 25.81 -32.64 -12.34
CA LEU A 24 27.13 -33.26 -12.39
C LEU A 24 27.05 -34.69 -12.94
N PRO A 25 28.12 -35.21 -13.57
CA PRO A 25 28.27 -36.63 -13.86
C PRO A 25 28.13 -37.49 -12.60
N LEU A 26 27.68 -38.74 -12.76
CA LEU A 26 27.15 -39.64 -11.71
C LEU A 26 28.07 -39.96 -10.50
N ALA A 27 29.30 -39.42 -10.45
CA ALA A 27 30.23 -39.61 -9.34
C ALA A 27 29.84 -38.84 -8.05
N SER A 28 28.83 -37.95 -8.10
CA SER A 28 28.42 -37.16 -6.94
C SER A 28 27.45 -37.92 -6.02
N PRO A 29 27.67 -37.91 -4.70
CA PRO A 29 26.74 -38.50 -3.74
C PRO A 29 25.38 -37.78 -3.78
N PRO A 30 24.29 -38.38 -3.26
CA PRO A 30 22.93 -37.83 -3.44
C PRO A 30 22.78 -36.39 -2.95
N ALA A 31 21.92 -35.56 -3.58
CA ALA A 31 21.78 -34.11 -3.32
C ALA A 31 21.68 -33.63 -1.87
N PHE A 32 21.30 -34.52 -0.95
CA PHE A 32 21.08 -34.24 0.46
C PHE A 32 22.27 -34.65 1.35
N THR A 33 23.31 -35.27 0.80
CA THR A 33 24.55 -35.59 1.52
C THR A 33 25.50 -34.40 1.43
N ASP A 34 25.35 -33.41 2.32
CA ASP A 34 26.46 -32.47 2.50
C ASP A 34 27.68 -33.27 3.01
N SER A 35 28.90 -32.90 2.61
CA SER A 35 30.16 -33.60 2.98
C SER A 35 30.50 -33.49 4.48
N LEU A 36 29.51 -33.18 5.32
CA LEU A 36 29.62 -32.96 6.75
C LEU A 36 29.23 -34.25 7.46
N THR A 37 30.09 -34.71 8.37
CA THR A 37 29.93 -35.94 9.16
C THR A 37 28.55 -36.08 9.82
N PHE A 38 27.89 -34.97 10.15
CA PHE A 38 26.60 -34.96 10.82
C PHE A 38 25.38 -34.66 9.92
N ALA A 39 25.58 -34.41 8.62
CA ALA A 39 24.47 -34.15 7.69
C ALA A 39 23.38 -35.24 7.70
N PRO A 40 23.71 -36.55 7.81
CA PRO A 40 22.72 -37.63 7.91
C PRO A 40 21.75 -37.53 9.10
N HIS A 41 22.11 -36.76 10.13
CA HIS A 41 21.29 -36.58 11.32
C HIS A 41 20.29 -35.41 11.21
N SER A 42 20.39 -34.58 10.16
CA SER A 42 19.51 -33.43 9.97
C SER A 42 18.09 -33.84 9.56
N LEU A 43 17.09 -33.01 9.92
CA LEU A 43 15.70 -33.22 9.52
C LEU A 43 15.50 -33.25 7.99
N PRO A 44 16.11 -32.32 7.21
CA PRO A 44 16.01 -32.35 5.75
C PRO A 44 16.57 -33.63 5.17
N PHE A 45 17.74 -34.11 5.63
CA PHE A 45 18.34 -35.35 5.14
C PHE A 45 17.40 -36.54 5.31
N LYS A 46 16.89 -36.77 6.53
CA LYS A 46 16.04 -37.92 6.83
C LYS A 46 14.74 -37.91 6.04
N ARG A 47 14.15 -36.72 5.85
CA ARG A 47 12.95 -36.54 5.02
C ARG A 47 13.28 -36.85 3.56
N ASN A 48 14.30 -36.21 3.01
CA ASN A 48 14.68 -36.33 1.60
C ASN A 48 15.08 -37.75 1.21
N LEU A 49 15.77 -38.48 2.09
CA LEU A 49 16.10 -39.88 1.88
C LEU A 49 14.84 -40.75 1.73
N ARG A 50 13.83 -40.56 2.59
CA ARG A 50 12.55 -41.29 2.50
C ARG A 50 11.82 -40.98 1.20
N GLU A 51 11.78 -39.71 0.80
CA GLU A 51 11.10 -39.29 -0.44
C GLU A 51 11.75 -39.85 -1.70
N ILE A 52 13.09 -39.93 -1.72
CA ILE A 52 13.82 -40.50 -2.85
C ILE A 52 13.73 -42.02 -2.86
N ALA A 53 13.84 -42.67 -1.71
CA ALA A 53 13.61 -44.10 -1.60
C ALA A 53 12.20 -44.47 -2.09
N GLN A 54 11.19 -43.67 -1.75
CA GLN A 54 9.84 -43.83 -2.26
C GLN A 54 9.76 -43.63 -3.78
N LEU A 55 10.39 -42.58 -4.32
CA LEU A 55 10.45 -42.36 -5.78
C LEU A 55 11.10 -43.54 -6.49
N TYR A 56 12.16 -44.11 -5.92
CA TYR A 56 12.91 -45.21 -6.52
C TYR A 56 12.31 -46.59 -6.25
N GLY A 57 11.44 -46.72 -5.25
CA GLY A 57 10.90 -48.01 -4.81
C GLY A 57 11.94 -48.85 -4.07
N THR A 58 12.86 -48.21 -3.34
CA THR A 58 13.93 -48.85 -2.58
C THR A 58 13.65 -48.80 -1.08
N GLU A 59 14.46 -49.51 -0.29
CA GLU A 59 14.51 -49.29 1.15
C GLU A 59 14.95 -47.85 1.46
N SER A 60 14.49 -47.30 2.59
CA SER A 60 14.84 -45.97 3.05
C SER A 60 16.24 -45.94 3.70
N SER A 61 17.26 -46.34 2.95
CA SER A 61 18.67 -46.31 3.32
C SER A 61 19.51 -45.64 2.23
N LEU A 62 20.60 -44.98 2.63
CA LEU A 62 21.50 -44.32 1.69
C LEU A 62 22.09 -45.34 0.72
N ASP A 63 22.49 -46.51 1.22
CA ASP A 63 23.07 -47.60 0.42
C ASP A 63 22.11 -48.10 -0.66
N ALA A 64 20.82 -48.29 -0.34
CA ALA A 64 19.84 -48.75 -1.32
C ALA A 64 19.59 -47.71 -2.41
N VAL A 65 19.52 -46.42 -2.04
CA VAL A 65 19.39 -45.32 -2.99
C VAL A 65 20.63 -45.21 -3.88
N GLU A 66 21.83 -45.27 -3.31
CA GLU A 66 23.08 -45.26 -4.07
C GLU A 66 23.20 -46.45 -5.03
N GLN A 67 22.83 -47.65 -4.57
CA GLN A 67 22.82 -48.84 -5.40
C GLN A 67 21.86 -48.68 -6.59
N TYR A 68 20.65 -48.17 -6.34
CA TYR A 68 19.71 -47.86 -7.42
C TYR A 68 20.28 -46.83 -8.40
N ARG A 69 20.96 -45.78 -7.91
CA ARG A 69 21.59 -44.77 -8.75
C ARG A 69 22.66 -45.38 -9.65
N ARG A 70 23.52 -46.24 -9.10
CA ARG A 70 24.57 -46.96 -9.85
C ARG A 70 24.00 -47.89 -10.92
N LEU A 71 22.91 -48.60 -10.62
CA LEU A 71 22.28 -49.55 -11.54
C LEU A 71 21.48 -48.86 -12.66
N SER A 72 20.78 -47.76 -12.34
CA SER A 72 19.88 -47.08 -13.29
C SER A 72 20.63 -46.14 -14.25
N GLY A 73 21.69 -45.49 -13.77
CA GLY A 73 22.45 -44.50 -14.53
C GLY A 73 21.76 -43.13 -14.62
N LEU A 74 22.56 -42.10 -14.95
CA LEU A 74 22.18 -40.69 -14.74
C LEU A 74 20.99 -40.29 -15.60
N GLN A 75 20.95 -40.75 -16.84
CA GLN A 75 19.89 -40.39 -17.79
C GLN A 75 18.52 -40.94 -17.36
N ALA A 76 18.46 -42.19 -16.88
CA ALA A 76 17.23 -42.79 -16.40
C ALA A 76 16.74 -42.10 -15.12
N ILE A 77 17.65 -41.82 -14.19
CA ILE A 77 17.37 -41.08 -12.96
C ILE A 77 16.85 -39.68 -13.27
N SER A 78 17.51 -38.96 -14.18
CA SER A 78 17.10 -37.62 -14.59
C SER A 78 15.72 -37.64 -15.21
N SER A 79 15.47 -38.54 -16.16
CA SER A 79 14.13 -38.68 -16.76
C SER A 79 13.06 -38.96 -15.69
N LYS A 80 13.37 -39.81 -14.71
CA LYS A 80 12.46 -40.13 -13.61
C LYS A 80 12.18 -38.93 -12.69
N CYS A 81 13.21 -38.23 -12.24
CA CYS A 81 13.10 -37.07 -11.35
C CYS A 81 12.36 -35.90 -12.01
N PHE A 82 12.76 -35.51 -13.24
CA PHE A 82 12.14 -34.40 -13.95
C PHE A 82 10.68 -34.68 -14.32
N LYS A 83 10.37 -35.91 -14.74
CA LYS A 83 8.99 -36.32 -15.00
C LYS A 83 8.14 -36.33 -13.73
N ALA A 84 8.68 -36.81 -12.61
CA ALA A 84 7.96 -36.80 -11.34
C ALA A 84 7.75 -35.39 -10.77
N ALA A 85 8.68 -34.47 -11.05
CA ALA A 85 8.58 -33.07 -10.66
C ALA A 85 7.55 -32.28 -11.52
N GLY A 86 7.39 -32.66 -12.79
CA GLY A 86 6.51 -31.95 -13.73
C GLY A 86 7.10 -30.61 -14.16
N ILE A 87 8.40 -30.57 -14.45
CA ILE A 87 9.12 -29.35 -14.85
C ILE A 87 8.99 -29.15 -16.36
N SER A 88 8.46 -27.99 -16.79
CA SER A 88 8.30 -27.62 -18.21
C SER A 88 9.41 -26.68 -18.72
N ALA A 89 10.07 -25.95 -17.81
CA ALA A 89 11.20 -25.12 -18.14
C ALA A 89 12.17 -25.01 -16.96
N ILE A 90 13.47 -24.86 -17.26
CA ILE A 90 14.49 -24.55 -16.25
C ILE A 90 15.36 -23.38 -16.73
N LEU A 91 15.76 -22.52 -15.80
CA LEU A 91 16.75 -21.47 -16.04
C LEU A 91 18.03 -21.81 -15.27
N LEU A 92 19.11 -22.06 -16.00
CA LEU A 92 20.38 -22.54 -15.43
C LEU A 92 21.39 -21.42 -15.28
N ASP A 93 21.87 -21.21 -14.06
CA ASP A 93 23.09 -20.45 -13.78
C ASP A 93 24.31 -21.31 -14.14
N ASP A 94 25.00 -20.92 -15.21
CA ASP A 94 26.15 -21.64 -15.75
C ASP A 94 27.49 -21.12 -15.22
N GLY A 95 27.46 -20.17 -14.28
CA GLY A 95 28.66 -19.53 -13.73
C GLY A 95 29.37 -20.35 -12.65
N LEU A 96 28.80 -21.48 -12.22
CA LEU A 96 29.38 -22.33 -11.18
C LEU A 96 30.50 -23.22 -11.75
N LYS A 97 31.75 -22.94 -11.36
CA LYS A 97 32.94 -23.65 -11.86
C LYS A 97 33.21 -24.91 -11.04
N LEU A 98 33.04 -26.07 -11.68
CA LEU A 98 33.31 -27.40 -11.11
C LEU A 98 34.05 -28.27 -12.13
N ASP A 99 34.79 -29.26 -11.66
CA ASP A 99 35.67 -30.09 -12.48
C ASP A 99 34.95 -30.78 -13.67
N SER A 100 33.66 -31.09 -13.52
CA SER A 100 32.84 -31.64 -14.60
C SER A 100 31.36 -31.31 -14.42
N ILE A 101 30.76 -30.57 -15.35
CA ILE A 101 29.32 -30.24 -15.40
C ILE A 101 28.74 -30.62 -16.76
N HIS A 102 27.48 -31.06 -16.78
CA HIS A 102 26.76 -31.22 -18.05
C HIS A 102 26.30 -29.86 -18.58
N ASP A 103 26.48 -29.62 -19.88
CA ASP A 103 26.06 -28.37 -20.50
C ASP A 103 24.54 -28.18 -20.55
N ILE A 104 24.12 -27.00 -21.00
CA ILE A 104 22.71 -26.64 -21.18
C ILE A 104 22.00 -27.56 -22.18
N GLN A 105 22.68 -28.06 -23.22
CA GLN A 105 22.07 -28.93 -24.23
C GLN A 105 21.74 -30.32 -23.66
N TRP A 106 22.52 -30.80 -22.69
CA TRP A 106 22.25 -32.05 -22.01
C TRP A 106 20.91 -32.00 -21.26
N HIS A 107 20.58 -30.86 -20.65
CA HIS A 107 19.35 -30.69 -19.88
C HIS A 107 18.09 -30.63 -20.77
N LYS A 108 18.22 -30.17 -22.04
CA LYS A 108 17.12 -30.15 -23.02
C LYS A 108 16.57 -31.55 -23.36
N LYS A 109 17.24 -32.62 -22.94
CA LYS A 109 16.75 -34.00 -23.07
C LYS A 109 15.59 -34.31 -22.11
N PHE A 110 15.43 -33.53 -21.05
CA PHE A 110 14.50 -33.82 -19.96
C PHE A 110 13.38 -32.80 -19.83
N VAL A 111 13.59 -31.57 -20.32
CA VAL A 111 12.59 -30.49 -20.26
C VAL A 111 12.45 -29.77 -21.61
N PRO A 112 11.25 -29.30 -21.96
CA PRO A 112 10.99 -28.59 -23.21
C PRO A 112 11.85 -27.33 -23.42
N PHE A 113 12.14 -26.59 -22.34
CA PHE A 113 12.87 -25.33 -22.40
C PHE A 113 14.00 -25.28 -21.37
N VAL A 114 15.18 -24.84 -21.79
CA VAL A 114 16.33 -24.55 -20.92
C VAL A 114 16.85 -23.17 -21.28
N GLY A 115 16.75 -22.21 -20.37
CA GLY A 115 17.30 -20.87 -20.50
C GLY A 115 18.62 -20.72 -19.75
N ARG A 116 19.49 -19.85 -20.23
CA ARG A 116 20.80 -19.57 -19.63
C ARG A 116 20.74 -18.30 -18.78
N ILE A 117 21.17 -18.38 -17.53
CA ILE A 117 21.40 -17.26 -16.63
C ILE A 117 22.90 -17.04 -16.52
N LEU A 118 23.37 -15.84 -16.86
CA LEU A 118 24.79 -15.53 -16.90
C LEU A 118 25.25 -14.89 -15.58
N ARG A 119 26.20 -15.52 -14.90
CA ARG A 119 26.80 -14.98 -13.67
C ARG A 119 27.83 -13.89 -13.98
N ILE A 120 27.57 -12.67 -13.53
CA ILE A 120 28.35 -11.49 -13.92
C ILE A 120 29.77 -11.51 -13.36
N GLU A 121 29.96 -12.03 -12.14
CA GLU A 121 31.28 -12.09 -11.51
C GLU A 121 32.16 -13.17 -12.15
N SER A 122 31.60 -14.34 -12.47
CA SER A 122 32.33 -15.38 -13.22
C SER A 122 32.76 -14.89 -14.60
N LEU A 123 31.89 -14.16 -15.32
CA LEU A 123 32.24 -13.55 -16.60
C LEU A 123 33.41 -12.58 -16.47
N ALA A 124 33.36 -11.70 -15.47
CA ALA A 124 34.42 -10.74 -15.22
C ALA A 124 35.75 -11.43 -14.87
N GLU A 125 35.71 -12.48 -14.03
CA GLU A 125 36.87 -13.30 -13.71
C GLU A 125 37.45 -13.99 -14.95
N ASP A 126 36.60 -14.53 -15.83
CA ASP A 126 37.05 -15.19 -17.07
C ASP A 126 37.76 -14.22 -18.02
N ILE A 127 37.23 -13.00 -18.17
CA ILE A 127 37.85 -11.94 -18.96
C ILE A 127 39.22 -11.59 -18.39
N LEU A 128 39.30 -11.33 -17.09
CA LEU A 128 40.56 -10.95 -16.45
C LEU A 128 41.60 -12.07 -16.46
N ASN A 129 41.16 -13.33 -16.36
CA ASN A 129 42.04 -14.50 -16.50
C ASN A 129 42.56 -14.69 -17.93
N GLY A 130 41.91 -14.11 -18.94
CA GLY A 130 42.40 -14.01 -20.30
C GLY A 130 43.67 -13.17 -20.44
N GLU A 131 44.24 -13.17 -21.64
CA GLU A 131 45.36 -12.31 -22.02
C GLU A 131 44.86 -11.13 -22.85
N MET A 132 45.42 -9.94 -22.61
CA MET A 132 45.16 -8.79 -23.46
C MET A 132 45.70 -9.03 -24.87
N PRO A 133 44.99 -8.61 -25.94
CA PRO A 133 45.43 -8.83 -27.32
C PRO A 133 46.81 -8.26 -27.67
N ASP A 134 47.27 -7.25 -26.92
CA ASP A 134 48.56 -6.57 -27.09
C ASP A 134 49.64 -7.02 -26.08
N GLY A 135 49.33 -7.99 -25.21
CA GLY A 135 50.24 -8.49 -24.18
C GLY A 135 50.46 -7.56 -22.98
N SER A 136 49.71 -6.46 -22.89
CA SER A 136 49.77 -5.52 -21.76
C SER A 136 49.00 -6.04 -20.53
N THR A 137 49.20 -5.40 -19.37
CA THR A 137 48.38 -5.65 -18.18
C THR A 137 47.01 -4.98 -18.31
N TRP A 138 45.96 -5.62 -17.80
CA TRP A 138 44.61 -5.06 -17.77
C TRP A 138 44.57 -3.66 -17.11
N THR A 139 43.99 -2.69 -17.81
CA THR A 139 43.57 -1.39 -17.26
C THR A 139 42.06 -1.41 -17.02
N LEU A 140 41.55 -0.50 -16.17
CA LEU A 140 40.11 -0.46 -15.90
C LEU A 140 39.31 -0.13 -17.17
N ASP A 141 39.80 0.79 -18.02
CA ASP A 141 39.12 1.14 -19.28
C ASP A 141 39.06 -0.06 -20.24
N ALA A 142 40.18 -0.77 -20.43
CA ALA A 142 40.23 -1.94 -21.31
C ALA A 142 39.36 -3.09 -20.79
N PHE A 143 39.37 -3.31 -19.47
CA PHE A 143 38.49 -4.28 -18.81
C PHE A 143 37.02 -3.88 -18.99
N THR A 144 36.66 -2.63 -18.69
CA THR A 144 35.28 -2.13 -18.79
C THR A 144 34.76 -2.24 -20.22
N GLU A 145 35.57 -1.84 -21.22
CA GLU A 145 35.22 -1.97 -22.63
C GLU A 145 34.99 -3.45 -23.00
N THR A 146 35.91 -4.34 -22.62
CA THR A 146 35.82 -5.76 -22.93
C THR A 146 34.64 -6.42 -22.24
N PHE A 147 34.41 -6.11 -20.96
CA PHE A 147 33.29 -6.62 -20.17
C PHE A 147 31.95 -6.19 -20.76
N LEU A 148 31.77 -4.89 -21.02
CA LEU A 148 30.54 -4.37 -21.62
C LEU A 148 30.34 -4.91 -23.04
N LYS A 149 31.39 -4.99 -23.86
CA LYS A 149 31.32 -5.55 -25.21
C LYS A 149 30.91 -7.02 -25.17
N THR A 150 31.50 -7.80 -24.26
CA THR A 150 31.17 -9.22 -24.10
C THR A 150 29.74 -9.39 -23.61
N LEU A 151 29.32 -8.66 -22.59
CA LEU A 151 27.96 -8.71 -22.05
C LEU A 151 26.91 -8.33 -23.10
N LYS A 152 27.21 -7.31 -23.93
CA LYS A 152 26.36 -6.88 -25.06
C LYS A 152 26.42 -7.80 -26.28
N SER A 153 27.43 -8.67 -26.37
CA SER A 153 27.60 -9.59 -27.50
C SER A 153 26.76 -10.86 -27.39
N TYR A 154 26.30 -11.20 -26.18
CA TYR A 154 25.36 -12.30 -26.02
C TYR A 154 24.09 -11.96 -26.79
N PRO A 155 23.58 -12.84 -27.66
CA PRO A 155 22.28 -12.66 -28.29
C PRO A 155 21.21 -12.58 -27.18
N LEU A 156 20.69 -11.38 -26.98
CA LEU A 156 19.67 -11.12 -25.97
C LEU A 156 18.33 -11.47 -26.59
N ILE A 157 17.44 -12.11 -25.83
CA ILE A 157 16.07 -12.38 -26.29
C ILE A 157 15.33 -11.05 -26.37
N ILE A 158 15.58 -10.32 -27.45
CA ILE A 158 14.83 -9.15 -27.88
C ILE A 158 13.77 -9.70 -28.83
N PHE A 159 12.51 -9.44 -28.50
CA PHE A 159 11.34 -9.95 -29.23
C PHE A 159 11.43 -9.65 -30.74
N CYS A 160 11.91 -10.61 -31.54
CA CYS A 160 11.64 -10.80 -32.98
C CYS A 160 12.47 -11.99 -33.51
N SER A 161 11.92 -13.20 -33.49
CA SER A 161 12.05 -14.25 -34.54
C SER A 161 11.54 -15.58 -34.02
N SER A 162 10.73 -16.25 -34.84
CA SER A 162 10.16 -17.60 -34.63
C SER A 162 11.17 -18.76 -34.69
N ASN A 163 12.45 -18.51 -34.37
CA ASN A 163 13.50 -19.52 -34.38
C ASN A 163 14.08 -19.64 -32.97
N GLY A 164 14.05 -20.85 -32.42
CA GLY A 164 14.28 -21.14 -31.00
C GLY A 164 15.62 -20.68 -30.42
N VAL A 165 15.71 -20.76 -29.08
CA VAL A 165 16.86 -20.36 -28.25
C VAL A 165 18.15 -21.05 -28.71
N PHE A 166 19.11 -20.26 -29.20
CA PHE A 166 20.46 -20.73 -29.54
C PHE A 166 21.31 -20.87 -28.27
N ALA A 167 22.37 -21.68 -28.32
CA ALA A 167 23.19 -22.00 -27.15
C ALA A 167 23.86 -20.78 -26.47
N ASN A 168 23.93 -19.64 -27.15
CA ASN A 168 24.54 -18.40 -26.64
C ASN A 168 23.53 -17.40 -26.08
N ASP A 169 22.22 -17.66 -26.20
CA ASP A 169 21.19 -16.71 -25.75
C ASP A 169 21.06 -16.74 -24.24
N ILE A 170 21.04 -15.57 -23.60
CA ILE A 170 20.81 -15.43 -22.15
C ILE A 170 19.41 -14.90 -21.88
N VAL A 171 18.75 -15.44 -20.85
CA VAL A 171 17.41 -15.01 -20.41
C VAL A 171 17.47 -14.06 -19.21
N GLY A 172 18.64 -13.91 -18.60
CA GLY A 172 18.86 -13.07 -17.43
C GLY A 172 20.31 -13.11 -16.93
N LEU A 173 20.60 -12.24 -15.99
CA LEU A 173 21.89 -12.15 -15.29
C LEU A 173 21.73 -12.66 -13.86
N LYS A 174 22.84 -13.07 -13.24
CA LYS A 174 22.93 -13.39 -11.82
C LYS A 174 24.12 -12.67 -11.20
N SER A 175 23.91 -12.12 -10.01
CA SER A 175 24.97 -11.65 -9.14
C SER A 175 25.09 -12.53 -7.88
N ILE A 176 26.32 -12.80 -7.52
CA ILE A 176 26.74 -13.45 -6.28
C ILE A 176 27.48 -12.49 -5.34
N ALA A 177 27.27 -11.16 -5.45
CA ALA A 177 27.93 -10.16 -4.61
C ALA A 177 27.81 -10.43 -3.09
N ALA A 178 26.72 -11.08 -2.66
CA ALA A 178 26.52 -11.55 -1.28
C ALA A 178 27.62 -12.50 -0.77
N TYR A 179 28.25 -13.29 -1.64
CA TYR A 179 29.36 -14.19 -1.30
C TYR A 179 30.71 -13.47 -1.19
N TYR A 180 30.82 -12.26 -1.74
CA TYR A 180 32.05 -11.48 -1.69
C TYR A 180 32.01 -10.49 -0.52
N PHE A 181 31.47 -9.29 -0.75
CA PHE A 181 31.48 -8.22 0.25
C PHE A 181 30.08 -7.73 0.65
N GLY A 182 29.04 -8.49 0.28
CA GLY A 182 27.67 -8.21 0.71
C GLY A 182 26.85 -7.40 -0.28
N LEU A 183 25.64 -7.10 0.14
CA LEU A 183 24.60 -6.47 -0.67
C LEU A 183 24.56 -4.94 -0.56
N GLU A 184 25.47 -4.32 0.20
CA GLU A 184 25.58 -2.86 0.31
C GLU A 184 26.30 -2.29 -0.92
N ILE A 185 25.70 -2.42 -2.10
CA ILE A 185 26.30 -1.99 -3.37
C ILE A 185 26.38 -0.46 -3.42
N ASN A 186 27.59 0.09 -3.58
CA ASN A 186 27.77 1.52 -3.83
C ASN A 186 27.50 1.84 -5.30
N PRO A 187 26.44 2.59 -5.65
CA PRO A 187 26.15 2.91 -7.04
C PRO A 187 27.07 3.99 -7.62
N ASN A 188 27.90 4.64 -6.79
CA ASN A 188 28.75 5.79 -7.14
C ASN A 188 30.24 5.50 -6.94
N VAL A 189 30.69 4.26 -7.21
CA VAL A 189 32.12 3.93 -7.20
C VAL A 189 32.87 4.83 -8.18
N THR A 190 33.93 5.48 -7.69
CA THR A 190 34.76 6.33 -8.54
C THR A 190 35.65 5.48 -9.45
N LYS A 191 36.03 6.02 -10.61
CA LYS A 191 36.97 5.35 -11.52
C LYS A 191 38.30 5.01 -10.82
N GLU A 192 38.78 5.91 -9.97
CA GLU A 192 40.01 5.73 -9.19
C GLU A 192 39.90 4.55 -8.22
N ASP A 193 38.81 4.45 -7.45
CA ASP A 193 38.59 3.34 -6.51
C ASP A 193 38.51 1.99 -7.24
N ALA A 194 37.87 1.97 -8.41
CA ALA A 194 37.78 0.77 -9.24
C ALA A 194 39.13 0.39 -9.88
N GLU A 195 39.97 1.37 -10.26
CA GLU A 195 41.33 1.16 -10.76
C GLU A 195 42.26 0.58 -9.69
N ILE A 196 42.17 1.10 -8.46
CA ILE A 196 42.88 0.55 -7.30
C ILE A 196 42.42 -0.90 -7.06
N GLY A 197 41.10 -1.13 -7.02
CA GLY A 197 40.55 -2.46 -6.82
C GLY A 197 40.98 -3.47 -7.88
N LEU A 198 41.02 -3.07 -9.15
CA LEU A 198 41.53 -3.90 -10.24
C LEU A 198 43.01 -4.23 -10.06
N SER A 199 43.82 -3.22 -9.71
CA SER A 199 45.25 -3.41 -9.47
C SER A 199 45.53 -4.41 -8.35
N GLU A 200 44.79 -4.32 -7.24
CA GLU A 200 44.88 -5.25 -6.12
C GLU A 200 44.49 -6.68 -6.52
N VAL A 201 43.42 -6.84 -7.32
CA VAL A 201 42.97 -8.14 -7.80
C VAL A 201 44.01 -8.79 -8.72
N LEU A 202 44.61 -8.01 -9.63
CA LEU A 202 45.64 -8.51 -10.54
C LEU A 202 46.93 -8.92 -9.81
N GLN A 203 47.31 -8.22 -8.73
CA GLN A 203 48.50 -8.53 -7.94
C GLN A 203 48.42 -9.87 -7.20
N ARG A 204 47.22 -10.40 -6.93
CA ARG A 204 47.03 -11.69 -6.24
C ARG A 204 47.38 -12.91 -7.10
N GLY A 205 47.56 -12.73 -8.41
CA GLY A 205 47.92 -13.79 -9.35
C GLY A 205 46.72 -14.59 -9.86
N LYS A 206 46.97 -15.54 -10.77
CA LYS A 206 45.95 -16.40 -11.38
C LYS A 206 45.72 -17.69 -10.55
N PRO A 207 44.49 -18.22 -10.49
CA PRO A 207 43.28 -17.70 -11.11
C PRO A 207 42.76 -16.45 -10.38
N ILE A 208 42.34 -15.46 -11.16
CA ILE A 208 41.79 -14.21 -10.66
C ILE A 208 40.42 -14.47 -10.04
N LEU A 209 40.27 -14.00 -8.80
CA LEU A 209 39.01 -13.91 -8.07
C LEU A 209 38.79 -12.45 -7.70
N ILE A 210 37.58 -11.93 -7.94
CA ILE A 210 37.29 -10.49 -7.76
C ILE A 210 36.98 -10.22 -6.29
N LEU A 211 38.05 -10.18 -5.49
CA LEU A 211 38.02 -9.98 -4.05
C LEU A 211 38.39 -8.54 -3.67
N ASN A 212 37.72 -7.56 -4.29
CA ASN A 212 37.74 -6.15 -3.88
C ASN A 212 36.32 -5.52 -3.99
N LYS A 213 35.87 -4.82 -2.94
CA LYS A 213 34.52 -4.22 -2.85
C LYS A 213 34.23 -3.25 -3.99
N SER A 214 35.12 -2.28 -4.20
CA SER A 214 34.93 -1.23 -5.20
C SER A 214 34.82 -1.83 -6.59
N LEU A 215 35.63 -2.84 -6.92
CA LEU A 215 35.55 -3.52 -8.21
C LEU A 215 34.27 -4.35 -8.36
N VAL A 216 33.82 -5.06 -7.32
CA VAL A 216 32.54 -5.81 -7.35
C VAL A 216 31.38 -4.86 -7.59
N ASP A 217 31.30 -3.75 -6.86
CA ASP A 217 30.25 -2.75 -7.00
C ASP A 217 30.28 -2.09 -8.39
N TYR A 218 31.48 -1.80 -8.89
CA TYR A 218 31.67 -1.26 -10.23
C TYR A 218 31.16 -2.24 -11.31
N ILE A 219 31.52 -3.52 -11.21
CA ILE A 219 31.03 -4.55 -12.15
C ILE A 219 29.52 -4.72 -12.05
N PHE A 220 28.99 -4.77 -10.83
CA PHE A 220 27.57 -4.92 -10.56
C PHE A 220 26.76 -3.79 -11.20
N THR A 221 27.16 -2.54 -10.98
CA THR A 221 26.46 -1.36 -11.50
C THR A 221 26.50 -1.30 -13.02
N HIS A 222 27.66 -1.56 -13.65
CA HIS A 222 27.77 -1.62 -15.11
C HIS A 222 26.96 -2.78 -15.72
N ALA A 223 26.92 -3.94 -15.06
CA ALA A 223 26.09 -5.05 -15.49
C ALA A 223 24.59 -4.71 -15.39
N LEU A 224 24.18 -4.00 -14.34
CA LEU A 224 22.80 -3.55 -14.16
C LEU A 224 22.38 -2.49 -15.18
N GLU A 225 23.28 -1.58 -15.55
CA GLU A 225 23.04 -0.63 -16.66
C GLU A 225 22.77 -1.36 -17.98
N VAL A 226 23.57 -2.40 -18.28
CA VAL A 226 23.34 -3.24 -19.46
C VAL A 226 22.04 -4.03 -19.33
N ALA A 227 21.76 -4.61 -18.15
CA ALA A 227 20.53 -5.33 -17.91
C ALA A 227 19.31 -4.44 -18.19
N GLN A 228 19.30 -3.20 -17.69
CA GLN A 228 18.21 -2.26 -17.95
C GLN A 228 18.15 -1.83 -19.42
N GLN A 229 19.31 -1.56 -20.07
CA GLN A 229 19.37 -1.17 -21.48
C GLN A 229 18.72 -2.21 -22.41
N PHE A 230 18.89 -3.50 -22.09
CA PHE A 230 18.38 -4.59 -22.90
C PHE A 230 17.19 -5.32 -22.28
N ASP A 231 16.63 -4.75 -21.22
CA ASP A 231 15.49 -5.31 -20.49
C ASP A 231 15.72 -6.79 -20.10
N LEU A 232 16.86 -7.07 -19.49
CA LEU A 232 17.19 -8.37 -18.89
C LEU A 232 16.93 -8.33 -17.38
N PRO A 233 16.37 -9.38 -16.79
CA PRO A 233 16.26 -9.50 -15.35
C PRO A 233 17.62 -9.81 -14.72
N LEU A 234 17.84 -9.30 -13.51
CA LEU A 234 18.97 -9.62 -12.64
C LEU A 234 18.49 -10.41 -11.42
N GLN A 235 19.00 -11.62 -11.27
CA GLN A 235 18.88 -12.41 -10.06
C GLN A 235 19.96 -11.99 -9.07
N ILE A 236 19.60 -11.77 -7.81
CA ILE A 236 20.54 -11.44 -6.74
C ILE A 236 20.47 -12.55 -5.68
N HIS A 237 21.63 -13.16 -5.38
CA HIS A 237 21.74 -14.06 -4.23
C HIS A 237 21.50 -13.29 -2.93
N THR A 238 20.60 -13.77 -2.07
CA THR A 238 20.34 -13.15 -0.76
C THR A 238 20.15 -14.19 0.33
N GLY A 239 20.38 -13.80 1.58
CA GLY A 239 20.28 -14.72 2.73
C GLY A 239 21.37 -15.79 2.73
N PHE A 240 21.04 -16.94 3.30
CA PHE A 240 21.98 -18.02 3.57
C PHE A 240 22.60 -18.67 2.31
N GLY A 241 23.75 -19.30 2.53
CA GLY A 241 24.55 -19.98 1.52
C GLY A 241 25.51 -20.97 2.18
N ASP A 242 26.60 -21.29 1.51
CA ASP A 242 27.64 -22.16 2.07
C ASP A 242 28.57 -21.42 3.05
N ARG A 243 29.65 -22.08 3.48
CA ARG A 243 30.61 -21.55 4.46
C ARG A 243 31.34 -20.27 4.05
N TYR A 244 31.31 -19.90 2.77
CA TYR A 244 31.99 -18.72 2.24
C TYR A 244 31.12 -17.47 2.31
N LEU A 245 29.82 -17.61 2.51
CA LEU A 245 28.89 -16.48 2.62
C LEU A 245 28.85 -15.96 4.06
N ASP A 246 29.04 -14.65 4.22
CA ASP A 246 28.76 -13.97 5.50
C ASP A 246 27.28 -13.60 5.56
N LEU A 247 26.52 -14.36 6.36
CA LEU A 247 25.07 -14.18 6.49
C LEU A 247 24.68 -12.74 6.85
N ARG A 248 25.51 -12.04 7.63
CA ARG A 248 25.23 -10.65 8.06
C ARG A 248 25.17 -9.69 6.88
N LEU A 249 26.04 -9.90 5.90
CA LEU A 249 26.20 -9.03 4.74
C LEU A 249 25.22 -9.38 3.59
N SER A 250 24.46 -10.46 3.75
CA SER A 250 23.49 -10.97 2.78
C SER A 250 22.05 -10.51 3.01
N ASN A 251 21.82 -9.60 3.97
CA ASN A 251 20.51 -9.02 4.22
C ASN A 251 20.07 -8.13 3.04
N PRO A 252 18.89 -8.37 2.44
CA PRO A 252 18.46 -7.65 1.25
C PRO A 252 18.23 -6.14 1.49
N LEU A 253 18.01 -5.67 2.72
CA LEU A 253 17.86 -4.23 3.02
C LEU A 253 19.09 -3.40 2.63
N HIS A 254 20.27 -4.02 2.55
CA HIS A 254 21.48 -3.33 2.11
C HIS A 254 21.40 -2.86 0.64
N LEU A 255 20.50 -3.44 -0.17
CA LEU A 255 20.26 -3.02 -1.56
C LEU A 255 19.52 -1.68 -1.66
N ARG A 256 19.03 -1.10 -0.56
CA ARG A 256 18.19 0.10 -0.58
C ARG A 256 18.83 1.27 -1.34
N THR A 257 20.13 1.52 -1.11
CA THR A 257 20.88 2.58 -1.82
C THR A 257 20.84 2.38 -3.34
N LEU A 258 20.95 1.13 -3.80
CA LEU A 258 20.87 0.77 -5.22
C LEU A 258 19.44 0.91 -5.75
N LEU A 259 18.44 0.43 -4.99
CA LEU A 259 17.03 0.44 -5.39
C LEU A 259 16.43 1.86 -5.46
N GLU A 260 16.91 2.77 -4.61
CA GLU A 260 16.51 4.19 -4.59
C GLU A 260 17.26 5.04 -5.64
N ASP A 261 18.32 4.51 -6.27
CA ASP A 261 19.00 5.19 -7.36
C ASP A 261 18.11 5.23 -8.61
N LYS A 262 17.76 6.44 -9.05
CA LYS A 262 16.86 6.67 -10.19
C LYS A 262 17.36 6.02 -11.48
N ARG A 263 18.67 5.85 -11.65
CA ARG A 263 19.26 5.18 -12.83
C ARG A 263 18.77 3.75 -12.99
N PHE A 264 18.44 3.08 -11.88
CA PHE A 264 18.09 1.65 -11.87
C PHE A 264 16.61 1.38 -11.57
N SER A 265 15.78 2.42 -11.46
CA SER A 265 14.34 2.31 -11.16
C SER A 265 13.54 1.47 -12.18
N GLY A 266 14.03 1.32 -13.41
CA GLY A 266 13.42 0.50 -14.46
C GLY A 266 13.96 -0.94 -14.55
N SER A 267 14.88 -1.33 -13.67
CA SER A 267 15.48 -2.67 -13.68
C SER A 267 14.45 -3.74 -13.33
N ARG A 268 14.73 -5.00 -13.67
CA ARG A 268 13.93 -6.15 -13.21
C ARG A 268 14.79 -6.99 -12.30
N ILE A 269 14.54 -6.95 -11.00
CA ILE A 269 15.37 -7.60 -9.99
C ILE A 269 14.57 -8.68 -9.28
N VAL A 270 15.14 -9.87 -9.11
CA VAL A 270 14.58 -10.90 -8.24
C VAL A 270 15.58 -11.28 -7.14
N LEU A 271 15.10 -11.25 -5.90
CA LEU A 271 15.86 -11.67 -4.73
C LEU A 271 15.64 -13.17 -4.54
N LEU A 272 16.72 -13.94 -4.60
CA LEU A 272 16.63 -15.39 -4.51
C LEU A 272 16.64 -15.89 -3.07
N HIS A 273 16.18 -17.12 -2.90
CA HIS A 273 16.39 -17.94 -1.72
C HIS A 273 15.53 -17.62 -0.51
N ALA A 274 14.35 -17.05 -0.74
CA ALA A 274 13.47 -16.44 0.25
C ALA A 274 14.18 -15.35 1.08
N SER A 275 15.38 -14.93 0.66
CA SER A 275 16.33 -14.19 1.49
C SER A 275 16.55 -14.76 2.89
N TYR A 276 16.29 -16.06 3.13
CA TYR A 276 16.22 -16.60 4.49
C TYR A 276 17.52 -16.37 5.28
N PRO A 277 17.46 -15.88 6.55
CA PRO A 277 16.28 -15.69 7.40
C PRO A 277 15.60 -14.32 7.28
N PHE A 278 15.96 -13.51 6.28
CA PHE A 278 15.46 -12.14 6.06
C PHE A 278 14.23 -12.08 5.15
N SER A 279 13.34 -13.08 5.24
CA SER A 279 12.17 -13.19 4.36
C SER A 279 11.20 -12.02 4.53
N LYS A 280 11.08 -11.47 5.75
CA LYS A 280 10.25 -10.28 6.04
C LYS A 280 10.82 -9.02 5.40
N GLU A 281 12.13 -8.84 5.47
CA GLU A 281 12.83 -7.73 4.83
C GLU A 281 12.68 -7.78 3.31
N ALA A 282 12.82 -8.96 2.72
CA ALA A 282 12.60 -9.16 1.30
C ALA A 282 11.14 -8.88 0.91
N SER A 283 10.18 -9.35 1.72
CA SER A 283 8.76 -9.07 1.57
C SER A 283 8.47 -7.57 1.54
N TYR A 284 9.04 -6.83 2.50
CA TYR A 284 8.96 -5.38 2.56
C TYR A 284 9.52 -4.72 1.28
N LEU A 285 10.71 -5.11 0.83
CA LEU A 285 11.29 -4.53 -0.40
C LEU A 285 10.42 -4.78 -1.64
N ALA A 286 9.85 -5.98 -1.79
CA ALA A 286 8.96 -6.27 -2.92
C ALA A 286 7.63 -5.50 -2.87
N SER A 287 7.16 -5.14 -1.68
CA SER A 287 5.96 -4.32 -1.49
C SER A 287 6.17 -2.85 -1.84
N ILE A 288 7.37 -2.31 -1.57
CA ILE A 288 7.70 -0.89 -1.77
C ILE A 288 8.26 -0.63 -3.16
N TYR A 289 9.14 -1.51 -3.67
CA TYR A 289 9.89 -1.27 -4.91
C TYR A 289 9.25 -2.02 -6.09
N PRO A 290 8.73 -1.31 -7.12
CA PRO A 290 8.10 -1.94 -8.28
C PRO A 290 9.04 -2.92 -9.03
N GLN A 291 10.34 -2.63 -9.01
CA GLN A 291 11.38 -3.42 -9.67
C GLN A 291 11.78 -4.72 -8.95
N VAL A 292 11.35 -4.94 -7.71
CA VAL A 292 11.78 -6.08 -6.88
C VAL A 292 10.74 -7.20 -6.90
N TYR A 293 11.21 -8.41 -7.22
CA TYR A 293 10.49 -9.68 -7.19
C TYR A 293 11.19 -10.63 -6.21
N LEU A 294 10.48 -11.67 -5.78
CA LEU A 294 10.95 -12.63 -4.79
C LEU A 294 10.92 -14.04 -5.37
N ASP A 295 11.95 -14.80 -5.05
CA ASP A 295 12.00 -16.23 -5.23
C ASP A 295 12.18 -16.91 -3.87
N PHE A 296 11.53 -18.05 -3.67
CA PHE A 296 11.61 -18.82 -2.42
C PHE A 296 12.39 -20.14 -2.53
N GLY A 297 13.20 -20.29 -3.59
CA GLY A 297 14.06 -21.47 -3.79
C GLY A 297 15.12 -21.62 -2.71
N LEU A 298 15.94 -22.68 -2.77
CA LEU A 298 16.96 -23.07 -1.77
C LEU A 298 16.45 -23.33 -0.34
N ALA A 299 15.76 -22.37 0.30
CA ALA A 299 15.05 -22.54 1.58
C ALA A 299 14.16 -23.79 1.55
N ILE A 300 13.56 -24.05 0.39
CA ILE A 300 12.92 -25.31 0.05
C ILE A 300 13.87 -26.10 -0.87
N PRO A 301 14.30 -27.32 -0.53
CA PRO A 301 13.89 -28.16 0.59
C PRO A 301 14.88 -28.16 1.77
N ARG A 302 15.78 -27.17 1.89
CA ARG A 302 16.87 -27.19 2.87
C ARG A 302 16.42 -27.00 4.32
N LEU A 303 15.30 -26.34 4.57
CA LEU A 303 14.79 -26.11 5.93
C LEU A 303 13.96 -27.29 6.46
N GLY A 304 13.73 -27.31 7.78
CA GLY A 304 12.68 -28.13 8.38
C GLY A 304 11.30 -27.70 7.85
N VAL A 305 10.28 -28.57 7.93
CA VAL A 305 8.94 -28.29 7.36
C VAL A 305 8.37 -26.95 7.85
N HIS A 306 8.47 -26.66 9.15
CA HIS A 306 8.04 -25.38 9.70
C HIS A 306 8.87 -24.20 9.18
N GLY A 307 10.19 -24.36 9.01
CA GLY A 307 11.04 -23.31 8.45
C GLY A 307 10.69 -23.00 7.00
N MET A 308 10.42 -24.04 6.19
CA MET A 308 9.96 -23.87 4.81
C MET A 308 8.62 -23.12 4.76
N ILE A 309 7.63 -23.56 5.53
CA ILE A 309 6.31 -22.88 5.60
C ILE A 309 6.47 -21.43 6.10
N SER A 310 7.24 -21.22 7.17
CA SER A 310 7.46 -19.89 7.75
C SER A 310 8.10 -18.94 6.74
N SER A 311 9.14 -19.39 6.02
CA SER A 311 9.83 -18.54 5.04
C SER A 311 8.87 -18.08 3.93
N VAL A 312 8.02 -18.96 3.41
CA VAL A 312 7.04 -18.58 2.37
C VAL A 312 5.93 -17.71 2.95
N LYS A 313 5.41 -18.00 4.15
CA LYS A 313 4.44 -17.12 4.83
C LYS A 313 5.01 -15.71 4.99
N GLU A 314 6.23 -15.60 5.51
CA GLU A 314 6.92 -14.32 5.73
C GLU A 314 7.15 -13.55 4.44
N LEU A 315 7.44 -14.22 3.31
CA LEU A 315 7.47 -13.55 2.01
C LEU A 315 6.10 -13.00 1.62
N LEU A 316 5.02 -13.73 1.91
CA LEU A 316 3.65 -13.33 1.53
C LEU A 316 2.98 -12.32 2.47
N GLU A 317 3.61 -11.97 3.61
CA GLU A 317 3.09 -10.97 4.56
C GLU A 317 2.85 -9.61 3.89
N LEU A 318 3.81 -9.13 3.09
CA LEU A 318 3.73 -7.83 2.40
C LEU A 318 3.88 -7.94 0.88
N ALA A 319 4.55 -8.98 0.37
CA ALA A 319 4.84 -9.08 -1.05
C ALA A 319 3.58 -9.41 -1.86
N PRO A 320 3.31 -8.69 -2.96
CA PRO A 320 2.24 -9.06 -3.88
C PRO A 320 2.44 -10.48 -4.45
N LEU A 321 1.38 -11.29 -4.52
CA LEU A 321 1.43 -12.67 -5.05
C LEU A 321 2.02 -12.74 -6.48
N LYS A 322 1.78 -11.69 -7.29
CA LYS A 322 2.30 -11.57 -8.66
C LYS A 322 3.81 -11.28 -8.75
N LYS A 323 4.46 -11.07 -7.61
CA LYS A 323 5.91 -10.84 -7.51
C LYS A 323 6.67 -12.01 -6.90
N VAL A 324 5.99 -13.08 -6.51
CA VAL A 324 6.61 -14.26 -5.88
C VAL A 324 6.65 -15.41 -6.88
N MET A 325 7.83 -15.98 -7.10
CA MET A 325 8.03 -17.13 -7.99
C MET A 325 8.85 -18.22 -7.32
N PHE A 326 8.91 -19.36 -7.98
CA PHE A 326 9.58 -20.55 -7.47
C PHE A 326 10.79 -20.93 -8.32
N SER A 327 11.85 -21.32 -7.62
CA SER A 327 12.98 -22.05 -8.16
C SER A 327 13.41 -23.15 -7.20
N THR A 328 14.11 -24.16 -7.70
CA THR A 328 14.63 -25.23 -6.85
C THR A 328 15.96 -24.87 -6.21
N ASP A 329 16.71 -23.96 -6.83
CA ASP A 329 18.17 -23.80 -6.62
C ASP A 329 18.90 -25.16 -6.65
N ALA A 330 18.38 -26.08 -7.47
CA ALA A 330 18.88 -27.44 -7.49
C ALA A 330 20.30 -27.47 -8.01
N TYR A 331 21.14 -28.18 -7.28
CA TYR A 331 22.54 -28.34 -7.60
C TYR A 331 22.92 -29.82 -7.65
N ALA A 332 23.86 -30.13 -8.54
CA ALA A 332 24.60 -31.38 -8.68
C ALA A 332 23.85 -32.64 -9.11
N THR A 333 22.65 -32.92 -8.61
CA THR A 333 21.97 -34.19 -8.85
C THR A 333 20.53 -34.00 -9.30
N PRO A 334 19.95 -34.86 -10.15
CA PRO A 334 18.56 -34.73 -10.57
C PRO A 334 17.55 -34.81 -9.41
N GLU A 335 17.92 -35.47 -8.33
CA GLU A 335 17.10 -35.60 -7.13
C GLU A 335 16.81 -34.28 -6.43
N SER A 336 17.71 -33.29 -6.47
CA SER A 336 17.45 -31.97 -5.85
C SER A 336 16.33 -31.21 -6.56
N TYR A 337 16.24 -31.32 -7.89
CA TYR A 337 15.13 -30.76 -8.67
C TYR A 337 13.78 -31.33 -8.24
N TYR A 338 13.71 -32.67 -8.15
CA TYR A 338 12.50 -33.37 -7.71
C TYR A 338 12.11 -32.99 -6.28
N LEU A 339 13.07 -33.01 -5.35
CA LEU A 339 12.81 -32.65 -3.96
C LEU A 339 12.35 -31.19 -3.82
N GLY A 340 13.00 -30.26 -4.52
CA GLY A 340 12.63 -28.84 -4.51
C GLY A 340 11.18 -28.64 -4.92
N VAL A 341 10.78 -29.19 -6.08
CA VAL A 341 9.40 -29.08 -6.57
C VAL A 341 8.40 -29.79 -5.64
N LYS A 342 8.71 -31.01 -5.21
CA LYS A 342 7.82 -31.78 -4.34
C LYS A 342 7.52 -31.03 -3.05
N HIS A 343 8.55 -30.58 -2.34
CA HIS A 343 8.40 -29.86 -1.08
C HIS A 343 7.76 -28.48 -1.30
N ALA A 344 8.06 -27.82 -2.42
CA ALA A 344 7.41 -26.55 -2.74
C ALA A 344 5.90 -26.71 -2.93
N ARG A 345 5.43 -27.77 -3.59
CA ARG A 345 3.98 -28.03 -3.70
C ARG A 345 3.33 -28.26 -2.34
N GLU A 346 3.97 -29.01 -1.45
CA GLU A 346 3.47 -29.25 -0.09
C GLU A 346 3.43 -27.96 0.76
N VAL A 347 4.48 -27.14 0.64
CA VAL A 347 4.60 -25.86 1.34
C VAL A 347 3.58 -24.86 0.82
N VAL A 348 3.53 -24.64 -0.51
CA VAL A 348 2.56 -23.74 -1.15
C VAL A 348 1.13 -24.18 -0.86
N PHE A 349 0.82 -25.49 -0.90
CA PHE A 349 -0.48 -25.98 -0.46
C PHE A 349 -0.76 -25.60 0.99
N SER A 350 0.19 -25.81 1.90
CA SER A 350 -0.02 -25.52 3.34
C SER A 350 -0.21 -24.03 3.58
N VAL A 351 0.62 -23.19 2.95
CA VAL A 351 0.55 -21.73 3.06
C VAL A 351 -0.77 -21.21 2.49
N LEU A 352 -1.12 -21.58 1.26
CA LEU A 352 -2.34 -21.09 0.63
C LEU A 352 -3.60 -21.68 1.27
N ARG A 353 -3.56 -22.92 1.78
CA ARG A 353 -4.64 -23.48 2.59
C ARG A 353 -4.85 -22.64 3.84
N ASP A 354 -3.77 -22.31 4.56
CA ASP A 354 -3.87 -21.49 5.75
C ASP A 354 -4.44 -20.11 5.40
N SER A 355 -3.98 -19.47 4.31
CA SER A 355 -4.60 -18.23 3.79
C SER A 355 -6.07 -18.40 3.39
N CYS A 356 -6.51 -19.58 2.97
CA CYS A 356 -7.93 -19.85 2.73
C CYS A 356 -8.73 -20.00 4.04
N ILE A 357 -8.15 -20.66 5.03
CA ILE A 357 -8.73 -20.82 6.37
C ILE A 357 -8.87 -19.44 7.05
N ASP A 358 -7.86 -18.59 6.89
CA ASP A 358 -7.79 -17.25 7.46
C ASP A 358 -8.62 -16.23 6.64
N HIS A 359 -9.20 -16.66 5.51
CA HIS A 359 -10.02 -15.86 4.60
C HIS A 359 -9.29 -14.73 3.85
N ASP A 360 -7.96 -14.80 3.75
CA ASP A 360 -7.13 -13.92 2.91
C ASP A 360 -7.30 -14.24 1.41
N LEU A 361 -7.51 -15.51 1.07
CA LEU A 361 -7.72 -16.01 -0.28
C LEU A 361 -8.93 -16.94 -0.35
N SER A 362 -9.75 -16.83 -1.39
CA SER A 362 -10.65 -17.92 -1.77
C SER A 362 -9.84 -19.11 -2.33
N ILE A 363 -10.45 -20.31 -2.35
CA ILE A 363 -9.84 -21.50 -2.98
C ILE A 363 -9.46 -21.21 -4.44
N THR A 364 -10.29 -20.48 -5.18
CA THR A 364 -10.01 -20.09 -6.57
C THR A 364 -8.82 -19.14 -6.66
N GLU A 365 -8.72 -18.12 -5.79
CA GLU A 365 -7.57 -17.22 -5.75
C GLU A 365 -6.28 -17.96 -5.35
N ALA A 366 -6.35 -18.89 -4.41
CA ALA A 366 -5.23 -19.75 -4.04
C ALA A 366 -4.77 -20.65 -5.21
N ILE A 367 -5.71 -21.20 -5.99
CA ILE A 367 -5.37 -21.95 -7.20
C ILE A 367 -4.65 -21.06 -8.22
N GLU A 368 -5.15 -19.84 -8.46
CA GLU A 368 -4.49 -18.91 -9.39
C GLU A 368 -3.11 -18.48 -8.88
N ALA A 369 -2.98 -18.17 -7.59
CA ALA A 369 -1.70 -17.84 -6.96
C ALA A 369 -0.69 -18.98 -7.10
N SER A 370 -1.11 -20.24 -6.96
CA SER A 370 -0.21 -21.38 -7.16
C SER A 370 0.29 -21.50 -8.61
N LYS A 371 -0.55 -21.22 -9.60
CA LYS A 371 -0.14 -21.16 -11.02
C LYS A 371 0.84 -20.01 -11.28
N ASP A 372 0.65 -18.90 -10.57
CA ASP A 372 1.54 -17.75 -10.66
C ASP A 372 2.91 -18.07 -10.06
N PHE A 373 2.96 -18.63 -8.85
CA PHE A 373 4.19 -19.00 -8.15
C PHE A 373 5.02 -20.02 -8.94
N PHE A 374 4.37 -21.06 -9.48
CA PHE A 374 5.06 -22.15 -10.15
C PHE A 374 5.34 -21.91 -11.63
N ALA A 375 4.69 -20.96 -12.30
CA ALA A 375 4.87 -20.80 -13.76
C ALA A 375 4.73 -19.36 -14.24
N ARG A 376 3.56 -18.74 -14.10
CA ARG A 376 3.22 -17.53 -14.87
C ARG A 376 4.09 -16.32 -14.51
N ASN A 377 4.43 -16.14 -13.22
CA ASN A 377 5.28 -15.03 -12.80
C ASN A 377 6.68 -15.17 -13.43
N ALA A 378 7.26 -16.37 -13.43
CA ALA A 378 8.55 -16.62 -14.09
C ALA A 378 8.47 -16.44 -15.61
N ILE A 379 7.42 -16.93 -16.27
CA ILE A 379 7.23 -16.76 -17.73
C ILE A 379 7.18 -15.28 -18.10
N GLN A 380 6.40 -14.49 -17.38
CA GLN A 380 6.26 -13.06 -17.61
C GLN A 380 7.55 -12.29 -17.26
N PHE A 381 8.18 -12.63 -16.12
CA PHE A 381 9.38 -11.96 -15.64
C PHE A 381 10.60 -12.25 -16.50
N TYR A 382 10.78 -13.46 -17.01
CA TYR A 382 11.91 -13.82 -17.90
C TYR A 382 11.57 -13.69 -19.39
N LYS A 383 10.30 -13.39 -19.74
CA LYS A 383 9.82 -13.27 -21.13
C LYS A 383 10.11 -14.52 -21.98
N ILE A 384 10.00 -15.69 -21.38
CA ILE A 384 10.28 -16.97 -22.05
C ILE A 384 9.02 -17.53 -22.74
N ASN A 385 9.19 -18.13 -23.92
CA ASN A 385 8.09 -18.74 -24.67
C ASN A 385 8.16 -20.26 -24.55
N ILE A 386 7.30 -20.82 -23.69
CA ILE A 386 7.13 -22.25 -23.50
C ILE A 386 5.86 -22.60 -24.25
N GLY A 387 5.93 -23.43 -25.30
CA GLY A 387 4.83 -23.74 -26.23
C GLY A 387 3.65 -24.52 -25.61
N MET A 388 3.11 -24.03 -24.50
CA MET A 388 1.86 -24.51 -23.91
C MET A 388 0.70 -24.12 -24.84
N GLU A 389 -0.18 -25.08 -25.15
CA GLU A 389 -1.36 -24.85 -25.97
C GLU A 389 -2.15 -23.64 -25.44
N VAL A 390 -2.16 -22.61 -26.28
CA VAL A 390 -2.97 -21.40 -26.16
C VAL A 390 -4.44 -21.82 -26.08
N LEU A 391 -5.01 -21.78 -24.88
CA LEU A 391 -6.46 -21.68 -24.71
C LEU A 391 -6.90 -20.29 -25.17
N ASP A 392 -7.18 -20.26 -26.46
CA ASP A 392 -8.04 -19.37 -27.24
C ASP A 392 -7.78 -17.85 -27.18
N LEU A 393 -6.81 -17.42 -27.99
CA LEU A 393 -6.87 -16.11 -28.65
C LEU A 393 -6.46 -16.30 -30.11
N LYS A 394 -7.43 -16.22 -31.03
CA LYS A 394 -7.15 -15.99 -32.45
C LYS A 394 -7.49 -14.54 -32.86
N PRO A 395 -6.71 -13.97 -33.79
CA PRO A 395 -6.65 -12.54 -34.05
C PRO A 395 -7.52 -12.14 -35.24
N ARG A 396 -7.96 -10.87 -35.26
CA ARG A 396 -8.34 -10.20 -36.51
C ARG A 396 -7.71 -8.82 -36.59
N GLU A 397 -7.29 -8.52 -37.81
CA GLU A 397 -6.33 -7.51 -38.24
C GLU A 397 -6.77 -6.06 -38.00
N SER A 398 -5.75 -5.20 -37.96
CA SER A 398 -5.73 -3.77 -37.69
C SER A 398 -6.30 -2.92 -38.84
N PRO A 399 -6.60 -1.64 -38.55
CA PRO A 399 -5.76 -0.60 -39.15
C PRO A 399 -5.25 0.46 -38.16
N SER A 400 -3.94 0.70 -38.25
CA SER A 400 -3.17 1.94 -38.06
C SER A 400 -3.47 2.88 -36.87
N CYS A 401 -2.61 2.75 -35.86
CA CYS A 401 -1.77 3.78 -35.23
C CYS A 401 -2.38 5.16 -34.92
N MET A 402 -2.64 5.42 -33.63
CA MET A 402 -1.76 6.25 -32.78
C MET A 402 -1.97 5.94 -31.27
N SER A 403 -0.83 5.78 -30.57
CA SER A 403 -0.60 5.68 -29.11
C SER A 403 -1.44 4.67 -28.29
N GLY A 404 -0.86 3.52 -27.94
CA GLY A 404 -1.47 2.50 -27.07
C GLY A 404 -0.56 2.05 -25.92
N THR A 405 -1.00 2.34 -24.70
CA THR A 405 -0.67 1.61 -23.47
C THR A 405 -1.44 0.29 -23.44
N ASN A 406 -0.87 -0.79 -22.85
CA ASN A 406 -1.62 -1.73 -21.99
C ASN A 406 -0.74 -2.76 -21.26
N ILE A 407 -0.89 -2.70 -19.94
CA ILE A 407 -0.55 -3.63 -18.87
C ILE A 407 -1.87 -4.34 -18.50
N THR A 408 -1.86 -5.58 -18.02
CA THR A 408 -3.04 -6.22 -17.38
C THR A 408 -2.55 -6.80 -16.04
N GLU A 409 -2.45 -6.05 -14.93
CA GLU A 409 -3.50 -5.44 -14.08
C GLU A 409 -4.67 -6.41 -13.80
N HIS A 410 -5.01 -6.63 -12.51
CA HIS A 410 -6.40 -6.90 -12.17
C HIS A 410 -7.16 -5.75 -12.80
N ASP A 411 -7.81 -6.00 -13.94
CA ASP A 411 -8.29 -4.91 -14.76
C ASP A 411 -9.39 -4.23 -13.95
N VAL A 412 -9.05 -3.12 -13.30
CA VAL A 412 -9.98 -2.32 -12.52
C VAL A 412 -11.13 -2.06 -13.49
N SER A 413 -12.30 -2.57 -13.15
CA SER A 413 -13.41 -2.58 -14.11
C SER A 413 -14.14 -1.24 -14.07
N LEU A 414 -14.15 -0.61 -12.90
CA LEU A 414 -14.95 0.55 -12.57
C LEU A 414 -14.13 1.56 -11.74
N VAL A 415 -14.37 2.85 -12.00
CA VAL A 415 -13.80 3.95 -11.21
C VAL A 415 -14.95 4.77 -10.63
N ARG A 416 -15.00 4.84 -9.29
CA ARG A 416 -15.93 5.69 -8.53
C ARG A 416 -15.37 7.09 -8.46
N ILE A 417 -16.18 8.06 -8.88
CA ILE A 417 -15.86 9.48 -8.86
C ILE A 417 -16.74 10.10 -7.79
N LEU A 418 -16.13 10.44 -6.66
CA LEU A 418 -16.82 10.87 -5.46
C LEU A 418 -16.81 12.38 -5.30
N TRP A 419 -17.89 12.90 -4.73
CA TRP A 419 -17.97 14.25 -4.22
C TRP A 419 -18.82 14.27 -2.95
N VAL A 420 -18.65 15.30 -2.14
CA VAL A 420 -19.50 15.54 -0.98
C VAL A 420 -20.33 16.78 -1.25
N ASP A 421 -21.65 16.67 -1.11
CA ASP A 421 -22.56 17.78 -1.41
C ASP A 421 -22.69 18.77 -0.23
N ALA A 422 -23.57 19.77 -0.36
CA ALA A 422 -23.81 20.77 0.67
C ALA A 422 -24.49 20.18 1.94
N SER A 423 -25.17 19.05 1.84
CA SER A 423 -25.73 18.32 3.00
C SER A 423 -24.68 17.48 3.73
N GLY A 424 -23.48 17.31 3.16
CA GLY A 424 -22.43 16.46 3.73
C GLY A 424 -22.54 14.99 3.32
N GLN A 425 -23.47 14.67 2.41
CA GLN A 425 -23.65 13.33 1.88
C GLN A 425 -22.54 12.99 0.88
N HIS A 426 -21.96 11.80 1.03
CA HIS A 426 -21.01 11.25 0.06
C HIS A 426 -21.79 10.71 -1.14
N ARG A 427 -21.48 11.21 -2.33
CA ARG A 427 -22.12 10.81 -3.58
C ARG A 427 -21.08 10.32 -4.56
N CYS A 428 -21.49 9.44 -5.46
CA CYS A 428 -20.58 8.95 -6.49
C CYS A 428 -21.26 8.76 -7.84
N ARG A 429 -20.45 8.86 -8.90
CA ARG A 429 -20.74 8.27 -10.21
C ARG A 429 -19.69 7.26 -10.53
N VAL A 430 -20.11 6.14 -11.11
CA VAL A 430 -19.19 5.07 -11.47
C VAL A 430 -19.11 4.98 -12.98
N VAL A 431 -17.89 4.88 -13.51
CA VAL A 431 -17.66 4.70 -14.94
C VAL A 431 -16.73 3.51 -15.17
N PRO A 432 -16.85 2.79 -16.30
CA PRO A 432 -15.85 1.77 -16.65
C PRO A 432 -14.46 2.38 -16.77
N LYS A 433 -13.41 1.69 -16.29
CA LYS A 433 -12.02 2.20 -16.33
C LYS A 433 -11.59 2.63 -17.71
N LYS A 434 -11.92 1.85 -18.76
CA LYS A 434 -11.64 2.24 -20.14
C LYS A 434 -12.25 3.60 -20.53
N ARG A 435 -13.47 3.92 -20.06
CA ARG A 435 -14.07 5.25 -20.26
C ARG A 435 -13.37 6.30 -19.39
N PHE A 436 -12.97 5.91 -18.18
CA PHE A 436 -12.23 6.77 -17.27
C PHE A 436 -10.92 7.26 -17.91
N ASP A 437 -10.07 6.32 -18.32
CA ASP A 437 -8.74 6.57 -18.86
C ASP A 437 -8.75 7.33 -20.20
N ASN A 438 -9.75 7.05 -21.03
CA ASN A 438 -9.86 7.67 -22.36
C ASN A 438 -10.46 9.08 -22.35
N VAL A 439 -11.46 9.33 -21.51
CA VAL A 439 -12.31 10.54 -21.62
C VAL A 439 -12.45 11.28 -20.30
N VAL A 440 -12.78 10.57 -19.22
CA VAL A 440 -13.28 11.21 -17.99
C VAL A 440 -12.15 11.85 -17.20
N ASN A 441 -10.96 11.26 -17.15
CA ASN A 441 -9.82 11.86 -16.47
C ASN A 441 -9.43 13.25 -17.02
N LYS A 442 -9.79 13.57 -18.27
CA LYS A 442 -9.51 14.84 -18.95
C LYS A 442 -10.72 15.76 -19.10
N ASN A 443 -11.92 15.20 -19.26
CA ASN A 443 -13.13 15.97 -19.59
C ASN A 443 -14.20 15.94 -18.48
N GLY A 444 -13.99 15.10 -17.47
CA GLY A 444 -14.93 14.87 -16.38
C GLY A 444 -16.20 14.11 -16.78
N VAL A 445 -17.08 13.90 -15.80
CA VAL A 445 -18.42 13.33 -16.01
C VAL A 445 -19.47 14.41 -15.84
N GLY A 446 -20.43 14.49 -16.77
CA GLY A 446 -21.56 15.41 -16.67
C GLY A 446 -22.41 15.15 -15.43
N LEU A 447 -22.72 16.18 -14.66
CA LEU A 447 -23.60 16.12 -13.50
C LEU A 447 -24.49 17.36 -13.46
N THR A 448 -25.74 17.21 -13.07
CA THR A 448 -26.69 18.33 -12.99
C THR A 448 -26.30 19.32 -11.88
N PHE A 449 -26.58 20.61 -12.08
CA PHE A 449 -26.41 21.65 -11.07
C PHE A 449 -27.16 21.35 -9.75
N ALA A 450 -28.29 20.64 -9.84
CA ALA A 450 -29.07 20.19 -8.70
C ALA A 450 -28.28 19.37 -7.65
N CYS A 451 -27.12 18.80 -8.01
CA CYS A 451 -26.36 17.93 -7.12
C CYS A 451 -25.83 18.60 -5.84
N MET A 452 -25.76 19.93 -5.80
CA MET A 452 -25.35 20.72 -4.62
C MET A 452 -26.54 21.32 -3.86
N ALA A 453 -27.78 20.97 -4.25
CA ALA A 453 -29.00 21.53 -3.68
C ALA A 453 -29.89 20.51 -2.95
N MET A 454 -29.45 19.26 -2.86
CA MET A 454 -30.20 18.20 -2.18
C MET A 454 -30.01 18.32 -0.67
N SER A 455 -31.06 17.97 0.08
CA SER A 455 -30.99 17.85 1.54
C SER A 455 -30.66 16.43 1.96
N SER A 456 -30.37 16.26 3.25
CA SER A 456 -30.11 14.98 3.89
C SER A 456 -31.31 14.05 3.84
N ALA A 457 -32.52 14.58 3.61
CA ALA A 457 -33.78 13.84 3.63
C ALA A 457 -34.33 13.46 2.25
N VAL A 458 -34.08 14.27 1.21
CA VAL A 458 -34.69 14.07 -0.12
C VAL A 458 -33.71 14.37 -1.26
N ASP A 459 -33.74 13.54 -2.30
CA ASP A 459 -32.96 13.71 -3.54
C ASP A 459 -33.66 14.66 -4.53
N CYS A 460 -34.17 15.79 -4.04
CA CYS A 460 -34.71 16.88 -4.85
C CYS A 460 -34.05 18.22 -4.49
N PRO A 461 -33.89 19.15 -5.45
CA PRO A 461 -33.33 20.47 -5.15
C PRO A 461 -34.20 21.22 -4.15
N ALA A 462 -33.59 21.72 -3.07
CA ALA A 462 -34.23 22.65 -2.16
C ALA A 462 -34.48 24.00 -2.87
N GLU A 463 -35.69 24.55 -2.70
CA GLU A 463 -36.20 25.70 -3.48
C GLU A 463 -35.28 26.93 -3.40
N GLU A 464 -34.75 27.22 -2.21
CA GLU A 464 -33.97 28.44 -1.94
C GLU A 464 -32.48 28.35 -2.31
N THR A 465 -32.06 27.31 -3.00
CA THR A 465 -30.66 27.10 -3.39
C THR A 465 -30.27 27.81 -4.69
N ASN A 466 -31.26 28.30 -5.46
CA ASN A 466 -31.12 28.79 -6.84
C ASN A 466 -30.55 27.78 -7.84
N LEU A 467 -30.49 26.50 -7.47
CA LEU A 467 -30.04 25.41 -8.32
C LEU A 467 -31.24 24.54 -8.68
N THR A 468 -31.31 24.13 -9.94
CA THR A 468 -32.39 23.27 -10.45
C THR A 468 -31.80 22.13 -11.26
N GLY A 469 -32.66 21.25 -11.78
CA GLY A 469 -32.23 20.22 -12.73
C GLY A 469 -31.70 20.75 -14.06
N THR A 470 -31.79 22.07 -14.30
CA THR A 470 -31.32 22.70 -15.55
C THR A 470 -29.85 23.13 -15.44
N GLY A 471 -29.06 22.80 -16.46
CA GLY A 471 -27.61 23.03 -16.47
C GLY A 471 -26.81 21.79 -16.03
N GLU A 472 -25.55 21.75 -16.46
CA GLU A 472 -24.65 20.62 -16.25
C GLU A 472 -23.23 21.14 -15.93
N ILE A 473 -22.61 20.55 -14.91
CA ILE A 473 -21.19 20.66 -14.60
C ILE A 473 -20.43 19.40 -15.05
N ARG A 474 -19.11 19.47 -15.01
CA ARG A 474 -18.18 18.35 -15.08
C ARG A 474 -17.63 18.04 -13.69
N LEU A 475 -17.82 16.82 -13.22
CA LEU A 475 -17.00 16.23 -12.15
C LEU A 475 -15.62 15.91 -12.72
N MET A 476 -14.63 16.72 -12.36
CA MET A 476 -13.24 16.59 -12.79
C MET A 476 -12.47 15.76 -11.75
N PRO A 477 -12.06 14.52 -12.06
CA PRO A 477 -11.32 13.70 -11.11
C PRO A 477 -9.98 14.33 -10.75
N ASP A 478 -9.69 14.45 -9.46
CA ASP A 478 -8.38 14.83 -8.95
C ASP A 478 -7.52 13.58 -8.80
N LEU A 479 -6.68 13.31 -9.79
CA LEU A 479 -5.89 12.08 -9.86
C LEU A 479 -4.92 11.91 -8.68
N SER A 480 -4.56 12.98 -7.96
CA SER A 480 -3.75 12.87 -6.73
C SER A 480 -4.48 12.13 -5.60
N THR A 481 -5.82 12.11 -5.66
CA THR A 481 -6.71 11.43 -4.72
C THR A 481 -7.16 10.05 -5.21
N ARG A 482 -6.69 9.59 -6.38
CA ARG A 482 -7.02 8.26 -6.90
C ARG A 482 -6.44 7.20 -5.97
N ARG A 483 -7.27 6.24 -5.57
CA ARG A 483 -6.92 5.13 -4.67
C ARG A 483 -7.60 3.86 -5.14
N ASP A 484 -6.90 2.73 -5.01
CA ASP A 484 -7.52 1.41 -5.11
C ASP A 484 -8.42 1.20 -3.89
N ILE A 485 -9.60 0.59 -4.07
CA ILE A 485 -10.53 0.35 -2.96
C ILE A 485 -10.17 -0.97 -2.27
N PRO A 486 -9.64 -0.96 -1.01
CA PRO A 486 -9.15 -2.18 -0.36
C PRO A 486 -10.23 -3.25 -0.15
N TRP A 487 -11.47 -2.81 0.09
CA TRP A 487 -12.63 -3.70 0.29
C TRP A 487 -13.34 -4.10 -1.03
N LYS A 488 -12.91 -3.58 -2.19
CA LYS A 488 -13.45 -3.89 -3.52
C LYS A 488 -12.34 -3.86 -4.59
N LYS A 489 -11.55 -4.94 -4.66
CA LYS A 489 -10.35 -5.10 -5.51
C LYS A 489 -10.52 -4.84 -7.03
N GLN A 490 -11.75 -4.76 -7.56
CA GLN A 490 -12.03 -4.49 -8.98
C GLN A 490 -12.47 -3.05 -9.25
N GLU A 491 -12.40 -2.19 -8.23
CA GLU A 491 -12.87 -0.82 -8.28
C GLU A 491 -11.81 0.12 -7.70
N GLU A 492 -11.70 1.30 -8.28
CA GLU A 492 -10.95 2.42 -7.73
C GLU A 492 -11.90 3.53 -7.29
N MET A 493 -11.41 4.42 -6.45
CA MET A 493 -12.09 5.67 -6.11
C MET A 493 -11.19 6.88 -6.35
N VAL A 494 -11.81 8.00 -6.68
CA VAL A 494 -11.15 9.29 -6.87
C VAL A 494 -12.11 10.40 -6.46
N LEU A 495 -11.62 11.40 -5.72
CA LEU A 495 -12.39 12.60 -5.42
C LEU A 495 -12.41 13.51 -6.64
N ALA A 496 -13.48 14.28 -6.81
CA ALA A 496 -13.61 15.19 -7.95
C ALA A 496 -13.88 16.63 -7.53
N ASP A 497 -13.25 17.54 -8.29
CA ASP A 497 -13.59 18.95 -8.31
C ASP A 497 -14.80 19.17 -9.24
N MET A 498 -15.65 20.15 -8.94
CA MET A 498 -16.79 20.50 -9.80
C MET A 498 -16.45 21.69 -10.68
N HIS A 499 -16.65 21.54 -11.99
CA HIS A 499 -16.29 22.54 -13.01
C HIS A 499 -17.48 22.85 -13.92
N LEU A 500 -17.63 24.09 -14.38
CA LEU A 500 -18.61 24.42 -15.43
C LEU A 500 -18.22 23.72 -16.76
N ARG A 501 -16.93 23.82 -17.09
CA ARG A 501 -16.27 23.16 -18.22
C ARG A 501 -14.87 22.75 -17.78
N PRO A 502 -14.22 21.77 -18.42
CA PRO A 502 -12.86 21.36 -18.02
C PRO A 502 -11.92 22.56 -17.89
N GLY A 503 -11.28 22.71 -16.73
CA GLY A 503 -10.40 23.85 -16.42
C GLY A 503 -11.08 25.10 -15.83
N GLU A 504 -12.42 25.18 -15.85
CA GLU A 504 -13.20 26.29 -15.27
C GLU A 504 -13.95 25.82 -14.02
N ALA A 505 -13.37 26.08 -12.84
CA ALA A 505 -13.95 25.66 -11.57
C ALA A 505 -15.34 26.27 -11.36
N TRP A 506 -16.27 25.47 -10.84
CA TRP A 506 -17.62 25.92 -10.54
C TRP A 506 -17.67 26.56 -9.15
N GLU A 507 -18.37 27.68 -9.02
CA GLU A 507 -18.43 28.47 -7.79
C GLU A 507 -19.03 27.70 -6.59
N TYR A 508 -19.76 26.61 -6.84
CA TYR A 508 -20.38 25.76 -5.83
C TYR A 508 -19.50 24.56 -5.41
N CYS A 509 -18.27 24.44 -5.92
CA CYS A 509 -17.37 23.34 -5.56
C CYS A 509 -16.79 23.51 -4.13
N PRO A 510 -17.05 22.58 -3.18
CA PRO A 510 -16.50 22.66 -1.82
C PRO A 510 -14.98 22.60 -1.75
N ARG A 511 -14.36 21.72 -2.56
CA ARG A 511 -12.90 21.56 -2.62
C ARG A 511 -12.22 22.83 -3.11
N GLU A 512 -12.80 23.48 -4.13
CA GLU A 512 -12.29 24.75 -4.63
C GLU A 512 -12.49 25.88 -3.61
N ALA A 513 -13.61 25.90 -2.87
CA ALA A 513 -13.81 26.88 -1.80
C ALA A 513 -12.71 26.80 -0.74
N LEU A 514 -12.37 25.58 -0.28
CA LEU A 514 -11.24 25.39 0.65
C LEU A 514 -9.93 25.87 0.01
N ARG A 515 -9.65 25.48 -1.23
CA ARG A 515 -8.42 25.86 -1.95
C ARG A 515 -8.28 27.39 -2.08
N ARG A 516 -9.37 28.10 -2.41
CA ARG A 516 -9.38 29.57 -2.49
C ARG A 516 -9.08 30.21 -1.14
N VAL A 517 -9.76 29.80 -0.07
CA VAL A 517 -9.56 30.39 1.26
C VAL A 517 -8.16 30.05 1.80
N SER A 518 -7.66 28.83 1.60
CA SER A 518 -6.28 28.47 1.93
C SER A 518 -5.25 29.30 1.15
N LYS A 519 -5.55 29.62 -0.12
CA LYS A 519 -4.71 30.53 -0.91
C LYS A 519 -4.71 31.95 -0.34
N VAL A 520 -5.85 32.47 0.10
CA VAL A 520 -5.93 33.78 0.77
C VAL A 520 -5.08 33.78 2.05
N LEU A 521 -5.19 32.75 2.89
CA LEU A 521 -4.38 32.61 4.09
C LEU A 521 -2.86 32.64 3.76
N LYS A 522 -2.47 31.96 2.68
CA LYS A 522 -1.07 31.91 2.23
C LYS A 522 -0.60 33.24 1.64
N ASP A 523 -1.40 33.87 0.79
CA ASP A 523 -1.01 35.09 0.08
C ASP A 523 -0.96 36.31 1.02
N GLU A 524 -1.88 36.40 1.98
CA GLU A 524 -1.96 37.55 2.90
C GLU A 524 -1.05 37.41 4.12
N PHE A 525 -0.85 36.19 4.62
CA PHE A 525 -0.17 35.95 5.91
C PHE A 525 1.05 35.01 5.82
N ASP A 526 1.31 34.41 4.65
CA ASP A 526 2.34 33.36 4.46
C ASP A 526 2.11 32.09 5.31
N LEU A 527 0.87 31.84 5.73
CA LEU A 527 0.50 30.72 6.59
C LEU A 527 -0.15 29.58 5.81
N ALA A 528 0.04 28.35 6.30
CA ALA A 528 -0.68 27.17 5.86
C ALA A 528 -1.33 26.48 7.06
N MET A 529 -2.56 25.99 6.89
CA MET A 529 -3.28 25.27 7.94
C MET A 529 -3.10 23.76 7.79
N ASN A 530 -2.64 23.11 8.86
CA ASN A 530 -2.70 21.67 9.02
C ASN A 530 -3.90 21.29 9.89
N ALA A 531 -4.53 20.17 9.56
CA ALA A 531 -5.66 19.62 10.30
C ALA A 531 -5.51 18.11 10.53
N GLY A 532 -6.06 17.62 11.64
CA GLY A 532 -6.26 16.21 11.95
C GLY A 532 -7.67 16.01 12.52
N PHE A 533 -8.26 14.84 12.33
CA PHE A 533 -9.63 14.57 12.76
C PHE A 533 -9.69 13.37 13.71
N GLU A 534 -10.41 13.53 14.82
CA GLU A 534 -10.93 12.44 15.65
C GLU A 534 -12.35 12.17 15.17
N ASN A 535 -12.59 11.01 14.56
CA ASN A 535 -13.89 10.70 13.96
C ASN A 535 -14.57 9.58 14.73
N GLU A 536 -15.58 9.97 15.52
CA GLU A 536 -16.42 9.04 16.28
C GLU A 536 -17.54 8.48 15.39
N PHE A 537 -18.01 7.28 15.72
CA PHE A 537 -19.09 6.60 14.99
C PHE A 537 -19.74 5.50 15.83
N TYR A 538 -20.96 5.11 15.46
CA TYR A 538 -21.63 3.96 16.06
C TYR A 538 -21.58 2.75 15.13
N LEU A 539 -21.38 1.57 15.71
CA LEU A 539 -21.60 0.28 15.05
C LEU A 539 -22.86 -0.38 15.58
N LEU A 540 -23.76 -0.68 14.65
CA LEU A 540 -25.06 -1.26 14.93
C LEU A 540 -25.14 -2.65 14.29
N LYS A 541 -25.78 -3.58 14.99
CA LYS A 541 -26.12 -4.90 14.48
C LYS A 541 -27.62 -5.04 14.32
N LYS A 542 -28.01 -5.91 13.40
CA LYS A 542 -29.40 -6.24 13.14
C LYS A 542 -29.92 -7.21 14.22
N LEU A 543 -31.07 -6.89 14.80
CA LEU A 543 -31.80 -7.76 15.73
C LEU A 543 -33.24 -7.91 15.25
N GLU A 544 -33.73 -9.14 15.16
CA GLU A 544 -35.14 -9.40 14.89
C GLU A 544 -35.90 -9.53 16.21
N ARG A 545 -36.94 -8.71 16.39
CA ARG A 545 -37.89 -8.77 17.51
C ARG A 545 -39.31 -8.67 16.97
N ASP A 546 -40.17 -9.61 17.34
CA ASP A 546 -41.59 -9.64 16.95
C ASP A 546 -41.83 -9.51 15.43
N GLY A 547 -40.94 -10.07 14.62
CA GLY A 547 -41.01 -10.00 13.15
C GLY A 547 -40.65 -8.64 12.56
N LYS A 548 -40.08 -7.72 13.35
CA LYS A 548 -39.50 -6.45 12.92
C LYS A 548 -38.00 -6.46 13.08
N GLU A 549 -37.32 -5.91 12.08
CA GLU A 549 -35.88 -5.71 12.08
C GLU A 549 -35.56 -4.39 12.76
N GLU A 550 -34.72 -4.43 13.80
CA GLU A 550 -34.25 -3.25 14.52
C GLU A 550 -32.71 -3.22 14.49
N TRP A 551 -32.14 -2.04 14.24
CA TRP A 551 -30.71 -1.81 14.41
C TRP A 551 -30.45 -1.42 15.85
N VAL A 552 -29.59 -2.17 16.54
CA VAL A 552 -29.22 -1.93 17.94
C VAL A 552 -27.70 -1.85 18.06
N PRO A 553 -27.14 -1.16 19.08
CA PRO A 553 -25.71 -1.13 19.31
C PRO A 553 -25.07 -2.52 19.37
N ILE A 554 -23.87 -2.65 18.80
CA ILE A 554 -23.15 -3.93 18.78
C ILE A 554 -22.80 -4.41 20.19
N ASP A 555 -22.51 -3.47 21.10
CA ASP A 555 -22.20 -3.67 22.51
C ASP A 555 -22.66 -2.46 23.36
N SER A 556 -22.36 -2.50 24.66
CA SER A 556 -22.65 -1.42 25.62
C SER A 556 -21.52 -1.29 26.65
N LYS A 557 -20.28 -1.45 26.21
CA LYS A 557 -19.10 -1.45 27.09
C LYS A 557 -18.72 -0.03 27.52
N PRO A 558 -18.05 0.14 28.68
CA PRO A 558 -17.65 1.47 29.14
C PRO A 558 -16.55 2.11 28.27
N TYR A 559 -16.48 3.44 28.35
CA TYR A 559 -15.44 4.28 27.77
C TYR A 559 -14.03 3.73 28.00
N CYS A 560 -13.22 3.68 26.95
CA CYS A 560 -11.83 3.20 26.96
C CYS A 560 -11.60 1.82 27.62
N SER A 561 -12.64 0.97 27.69
CA SER A 561 -12.49 -0.36 28.25
C SER A 561 -11.81 -1.31 27.27
N SER A 562 -10.86 -2.13 27.76
CA SER A 562 -10.22 -3.17 26.95
C SER A 562 -11.25 -4.12 26.34
N SER A 563 -12.30 -4.47 27.08
CA SER A 563 -13.37 -5.33 26.59
C SER A 563 -14.24 -4.69 25.49
N GLY A 564 -14.31 -3.35 25.43
CA GLY A 564 -14.96 -2.62 24.33
C GLY A 564 -14.09 -2.65 23.08
N PHE A 565 -12.78 -2.45 23.23
CA PHE A 565 -11.83 -2.65 22.12
C PHE A 565 -11.87 -4.09 21.59
N ASP A 566 -11.81 -5.09 22.46
CA ASP A 566 -11.81 -6.51 22.09
C ASP A 566 -13.09 -6.90 21.34
N ALA A 567 -14.23 -6.27 21.64
CA ALA A 567 -15.52 -6.54 21.01
C ALA A 567 -15.51 -6.34 19.49
N ILE A 568 -14.65 -5.45 18.98
CA ILE A 568 -14.51 -5.16 17.56
C ILE A 568 -13.06 -5.15 17.07
N SER A 569 -12.14 -5.78 17.81
CA SER A 569 -10.71 -5.75 17.52
C SER A 569 -10.37 -6.19 16.09
N THR A 570 -11.05 -7.22 15.56
CA THR A 570 -10.91 -7.66 14.16
C THR A 570 -11.36 -6.58 13.16
N LEU A 571 -12.46 -5.88 13.43
CA LEU A 571 -12.92 -4.76 12.60
C LEU A 571 -11.92 -3.60 12.64
N PHE A 572 -11.37 -3.29 13.82
CA PHE A 572 -10.33 -2.27 13.94
C PHE A 572 -9.07 -2.63 13.15
N GLN A 573 -8.63 -3.90 13.18
CA GLN A 573 -7.51 -4.36 12.36
C GLN A 573 -7.81 -4.18 10.86
N GLU A 574 -9.02 -4.53 10.40
CA GLU A 574 -9.42 -4.31 9.00
C GLU A 574 -9.52 -2.82 8.64
N PHE A 575 -10.09 -1.98 9.52
CA PHE A 575 -10.15 -0.53 9.31
C PHE A 575 -8.73 0.04 9.17
N VAL A 576 -7.81 -0.29 10.08
CA VAL A 576 -6.42 0.18 10.04
C VAL A 576 -5.70 -0.31 8.80
N ALA A 577 -5.82 -1.59 8.45
CA ALA A 577 -5.16 -2.14 7.26
C ALA A 577 -5.66 -1.46 5.97
N ALA A 578 -6.97 -1.22 5.86
CA ALA A 578 -7.55 -0.53 4.72
C ALA A 578 -7.13 0.96 4.68
N LEU A 579 -7.18 1.66 5.80
CA LEU A 579 -6.75 3.06 5.91
C LEU A 579 -5.25 3.22 5.58
N ASN A 580 -4.40 2.32 6.06
CA ASN A 580 -2.97 2.31 5.73
C ASN A 580 -2.75 2.11 4.22
N THR A 581 -3.49 1.19 3.59
CA THR A 581 -3.45 0.99 2.13
C THR A 581 -3.88 2.27 1.36
N LEU A 582 -4.79 3.05 1.92
CA LEU A 582 -5.25 4.32 1.36
C LEU A 582 -4.30 5.51 1.65
N ASN A 583 -3.17 5.25 2.33
CA ASN A 583 -2.23 6.25 2.84
C ASN A 583 -2.85 7.21 3.88
N VAL A 584 -3.78 6.72 4.69
CA VAL A 584 -4.37 7.46 5.82
C VAL A 584 -3.77 6.95 7.12
N THR A 585 -2.99 7.80 7.79
CA THR A 585 -2.40 7.48 9.09
C THR A 585 -3.46 7.46 10.18
N VAL A 586 -3.47 6.37 10.95
CA VAL A 586 -4.27 6.22 12.18
C VAL A 586 -3.35 6.36 13.39
N GLU A 587 -3.64 7.32 14.26
CA GLU A 587 -2.85 7.61 15.47
C GLU A 587 -3.41 6.86 16.69
N GLN A 588 -4.74 6.80 16.80
CA GLN A 588 -5.40 6.20 17.95
C GLN A 588 -6.77 5.61 17.59
N LEU A 589 -7.16 4.58 18.35
CA LEU A 589 -8.45 3.91 18.31
C LEU A 589 -8.90 3.58 19.72
N HIS A 590 -10.18 3.75 20.04
CA HIS A 590 -10.75 3.25 21.30
C HIS A 590 -12.27 3.10 21.23
N ALA A 591 -12.82 2.38 22.21
CA ALA A 591 -14.23 2.42 22.53
C ALA A 591 -14.57 3.76 23.19
N GLU A 592 -15.64 4.39 22.72
CA GLU A 592 -16.15 5.67 23.23
C GLU A 592 -17.24 5.47 24.29
N ALA A 593 -17.78 6.57 24.83
CA ALA A 593 -18.68 6.55 25.98
C ALA A 593 -20.11 6.07 25.66
N GLY A 594 -20.58 6.24 24.43
CA GLY A 594 -21.88 5.77 23.97
C GLY A 594 -21.91 4.27 23.64
N LYS A 595 -23.10 3.68 23.62
CA LYS A 595 -23.26 2.24 23.36
C LYS A 595 -22.90 1.93 21.91
N GLY A 596 -21.94 1.03 21.73
CA GLY A 596 -21.43 0.67 20.40
C GLY A 596 -20.72 1.84 19.69
N GLN A 597 -20.27 2.84 20.44
CA GLN A 597 -19.55 4.00 19.93
C GLN A 597 -18.04 3.74 19.93
N TYR A 598 -17.37 4.17 18.88
CA TYR A 598 -15.95 3.99 18.67
C TYR A 598 -15.35 5.24 18.03
N GLU A 599 -14.05 5.43 18.18
CA GLU A 599 -13.32 6.55 17.59
C GLU A 599 -12.10 6.08 16.78
N ILE A 600 -11.85 6.76 15.66
CA ILE A 600 -10.57 6.71 14.93
C ILE A 600 -9.96 8.12 14.89
N ALA A 601 -8.81 8.29 15.52
CA ALA A 601 -8.00 9.51 15.42
C ALA A 601 -7.01 9.40 14.26
N LEU A 602 -7.04 10.39 13.35
CA LEU A 602 -6.23 10.43 12.15
C LEU A 602 -5.02 11.36 12.32
N GLY A 603 -3.91 11.00 11.66
CA GLY A 603 -2.72 11.84 11.61
C GLY A 603 -2.99 13.21 10.98
N HIS A 604 -2.31 14.24 11.47
CA HIS A 604 -2.46 15.60 10.95
C HIS A 604 -1.68 15.79 9.64
N THR A 605 -2.26 16.56 8.71
CA THR A 605 -1.65 16.88 7.42
C THR A 605 -2.19 18.24 6.91
N ALA A 606 -1.79 18.69 5.73
CA ALA A 606 -2.37 19.90 5.14
C ALA A 606 -3.89 19.78 5.04
N CYS A 607 -4.62 20.86 5.38
CA CYS A 607 -6.08 20.83 5.57
C CYS A 607 -6.87 20.20 4.41
N THR A 608 -6.45 20.39 3.16
CA THR A 608 -7.10 19.76 2.00
C THR A 608 -7.00 18.23 2.05
N TYR A 609 -5.81 17.69 2.34
CA TYR A 609 -5.61 16.25 2.49
C TYR A 609 -6.29 15.71 3.75
N ALA A 610 -6.38 16.50 4.83
CA ALA A 610 -7.07 16.09 6.04
C ALA A 610 -8.58 15.87 5.77
N ALA A 611 -9.22 16.76 5.01
CA ALA A 611 -10.60 16.58 4.58
C ALA A 611 -10.79 15.35 3.67
N ASP A 612 -9.85 15.11 2.75
CA ASP A 612 -9.86 13.94 1.87
C ASP A 612 -9.71 12.63 2.66
N ASN A 613 -8.78 12.61 3.61
CA ASN A 613 -8.55 11.48 4.51
C ASN A 613 -9.80 11.17 5.33
N LEU A 614 -10.49 12.18 5.87
CA LEU A 614 -11.73 11.97 6.61
C LEU A 614 -12.84 11.33 5.75
N ILE A 615 -12.96 11.74 4.48
CA ILE A 615 -13.90 11.13 3.53
C ILE A 615 -13.56 9.66 3.30
N PHE A 616 -12.28 9.36 3.02
CA PHE A 616 -11.82 7.98 2.84
C PHE A 616 -12.04 7.14 4.09
N THR A 617 -11.85 7.71 5.28
CA THR A 617 -12.11 7.02 6.54
C THR A 617 -13.56 6.62 6.70
N ARG A 618 -14.49 7.52 6.41
CA ARG A 618 -15.93 7.21 6.51
C ARG A 618 -16.37 6.19 5.45
N GLU A 619 -15.84 6.27 4.23
CA GLU A 619 -16.06 5.23 3.20
C GLU A 619 -15.55 3.85 3.66
N THR A 620 -14.36 3.82 4.27
CA THR A 620 -13.71 2.60 4.76
C THR A 620 -14.52 1.95 5.86
N VAL A 621 -14.88 2.72 6.89
CA VAL A 621 -15.65 2.25 8.04
C VAL A 621 -17.02 1.74 7.61
N ARG A 622 -17.76 2.47 6.75
CA ARG A 622 -19.05 1.99 6.23
C ARG A 622 -18.92 0.70 5.45
N ALA A 623 -17.96 0.62 4.55
CA ALA A 623 -17.84 -0.52 3.67
C ALA A 623 -17.43 -1.79 4.41
N ILE A 624 -16.47 -1.68 5.35
CA ILE A 624 -16.03 -2.82 6.15
C ILE A 624 -17.11 -3.19 7.17
N ALA A 625 -17.79 -2.25 7.84
CA ALA A 625 -18.92 -2.58 8.70
C ALA A 625 -20.01 -3.35 7.92
N ASN A 626 -20.37 -2.89 6.73
CA ASN A 626 -21.35 -3.56 5.88
C ASN A 626 -20.89 -4.95 5.41
N LYS A 627 -19.59 -5.13 5.10
CA LYS A 627 -18.99 -6.45 4.81
C LYS A 627 -19.24 -7.44 5.95
N HIS A 628 -19.30 -6.96 7.19
CA HIS A 628 -19.57 -7.75 8.39
C HIS A 628 -21.04 -7.78 8.83
N GLY A 629 -21.96 -7.33 7.98
CA GLY A 629 -23.40 -7.30 8.29
C GLY A 629 -23.79 -6.27 9.36
N LEU A 630 -22.92 -5.30 9.61
CA LEU A 630 -23.14 -4.19 10.54
C LEU A 630 -23.47 -2.91 9.79
N LEU A 631 -24.09 -1.97 10.49
CA LEU A 631 -24.32 -0.61 10.02
C LEU A 631 -23.45 0.34 10.83
N ALA A 632 -22.50 0.99 10.16
CA ALA A 632 -21.78 2.12 10.71
C ALA A 632 -22.54 3.42 10.42
N THR A 633 -22.67 4.28 11.42
CA THR A 633 -23.27 5.60 11.25
C THR A 633 -22.48 6.70 11.97
N PHE A 634 -22.43 7.88 11.36
CA PHE A 634 -21.77 9.08 11.89
C PHE A 634 -22.78 10.18 12.26
N VAL A 635 -24.05 9.82 12.44
CA VAL A 635 -25.04 10.80 12.92
C VAL A 635 -24.67 11.29 14.32
N PRO A 636 -24.83 12.59 14.63
CA PRO A 636 -24.46 13.16 15.92
C PRO A 636 -25.12 12.46 17.11
N LYS A 637 -26.39 12.07 16.97
CA LYS A 637 -27.12 11.31 18.01
C LYS A 637 -27.90 10.19 17.35
N TYR A 638 -27.35 8.97 17.39
CA TYR A 638 -28.06 7.75 17.00
C TYR A 638 -29.24 7.47 17.96
N ALA A 639 -29.05 7.74 19.26
CA ALA A 639 -30.09 7.66 20.29
C ALA A 639 -30.12 8.96 21.11
N LEU A 640 -31.32 9.56 21.24
CA LEU A 640 -31.48 10.86 21.90
C LEU A 640 -31.16 10.83 23.40
N ASP A 641 -31.17 9.65 24.03
CA ASP A 641 -30.85 9.43 25.45
C ASP A 641 -29.41 8.97 25.72
N ASP A 642 -28.57 8.79 24.68
CA ASP A 642 -27.17 8.36 24.82
C ASP A 642 -26.15 9.50 24.62
N ILE A 643 -24.85 9.25 24.81
CA ILE A 643 -23.79 10.21 24.41
C ILE A 643 -23.80 10.38 22.90
N GLY A 644 -23.41 11.55 22.38
CA GLY A 644 -23.37 11.86 20.95
C GLY A 644 -22.01 11.61 20.30
N SER A 645 -21.97 11.61 18.96
CA SER A 645 -20.80 11.39 18.11
C SER A 645 -20.28 12.68 17.48
N GLY A 646 -19.02 13.01 17.75
CA GLY A 646 -18.27 14.11 17.16
C GLY A 646 -17.38 13.70 15.99
N SER A 647 -16.88 14.72 15.29
CA SER A 647 -15.77 14.59 14.35
C SER A 647 -14.77 15.72 14.64
N HIS A 648 -14.19 15.70 15.85
CA HIS A 648 -13.37 16.80 16.37
C HIS A 648 -12.21 17.10 15.42
N VAL A 649 -11.92 18.38 15.23
CA VAL A 649 -10.84 18.82 14.33
C VAL A 649 -9.75 19.53 15.12
N HIS A 650 -8.55 18.98 15.03
CA HIS A 650 -7.32 19.58 15.54
C HIS A 650 -6.68 20.43 14.45
N LEU A 651 -6.29 21.66 14.79
CA LEU A 651 -5.80 22.66 13.84
C LEU A 651 -4.49 23.26 14.33
N SER A 652 -3.58 23.48 13.39
CA SER A 652 -2.33 24.23 13.62
C SER A 652 -1.97 25.05 12.38
N LEU A 653 -1.30 26.18 12.59
CA LEU A 653 -0.78 27.00 11.51
C LEU A 653 0.72 26.80 11.35
N TRP A 654 1.17 26.82 10.11
CA TRP A 654 2.55 26.56 9.74
C TRP A 654 3.09 27.63 8.81
N GLN A 655 4.32 28.05 9.06
CA GLN A 655 5.08 28.96 8.22
C GLN A 655 6.47 28.36 8.00
N ASN A 656 6.91 28.26 6.74
CA ASN A 656 8.22 27.73 6.38
C ASN A 656 8.57 26.37 7.05
N GLY A 657 7.58 25.48 7.12
CA GLY A 657 7.74 24.13 7.70
C GLY A 657 7.81 24.10 9.24
N LYS A 658 7.48 25.19 9.94
CA LYS A 658 7.40 25.25 11.40
C LYS A 658 5.99 25.60 11.88
N ASN A 659 5.54 24.93 12.93
CA ASN A 659 4.29 25.25 13.60
C ASN A 659 4.44 26.61 14.32
N VAL A 660 3.57 27.57 13.97
CA VAL A 660 3.60 28.93 14.50
C VAL A 660 2.61 29.16 15.64
N PHE A 661 1.85 28.16 16.09
CA PHE A 661 1.03 28.31 17.31
C PHE A 661 1.90 28.35 18.57
N LEU A 662 3.06 27.67 18.57
CA LEU A 662 3.98 27.71 19.69
C LEU A 662 4.56 29.12 19.84
N ALA A 663 4.46 29.69 21.04
CA ALA A 663 5.15 30.93 21.36
C ALA A 663 6.67 30.74 21.28
N SER A 664 7.39 31.77 20.79
CA SER A 664 8.86 31.78 20.73
C SER A 664 9.52 32.18 22.05
N ASP A 665 8.76 32.70 23.00
CA ASP A 665 9.21 33.27 24.26
C ASP A 665 8.26 32.98 25.43
N GLU A 666 8.79 32.97 26.66
CA GLU A 666 8.04 32.69 27.90
C GLU A 666 7.03 33.80 28.27
N SER A 667 6.96 34.90 27.51
CA SER A 667 6.15 36.08 27.82
C SER A 667 4.75 36.09 27.19
N SER A 668 4.39 35.05 26.42
CA SER A 668 3.04 34.93 25.85
C SER A 668 1.98 34.61 26.92
N GLN A 669 0.86 35.34 26.90
CA GLN A 669 -0.17 35.30 27.95
C GLN A 669 -0.77 33.89 28.19
N HIS A 670 -0.77 33.03 27.17
CA HIS A 670 -1.36 31.69 27.19
C HIS A 670 -0.48 30.62 26.52
N GLY A 671 0.84 30.87 26.38
CA GLY A 671 1.76 29.92 25.74
C GLY A 671 1.59 29.74 24.24
N MET A 672 0.86 30.66 23.61
CA MET A 672 0.56 30.67 22.17
C MET A 672 1.11 31.94 21.52
N SER A 673 1.47 31.84 20.25
CA SER A 673 1.87 33.02 19.50
C SER A 673 0.70 33.97 19.27
N LYS A 674 1.00 35.26 19.06
CA LYS A 674 0.02 36.28 18.69
C LYS A 674 -0.79 35.90 17.44
N VAL A 675 -0.13 35.30 16.45
CA VAL A 675 -0.78 34.85 15.20
C VAL A 675 -1.78 33.72 15.49
N GLY A 676 -1.42 32.77 16.36
CA GLY A 676 -2.33 31.70 16.76
C GLY A 676 -3.53 32.23 17.55
N GLU A 677 -3.30 33.20 18.43
CA GLU A 677 -4.34 33.87 19.20
C GLU A 677 -5.33 34.61 18.28
N GLU A 678 -4.83 35.46 17.39
CA GLU A 678 -5.65 36.25 16.46
C GLU A 678 -6.50 35.36 15.55
N PHE A 679 -5.91 34.30 15.01
CA PHE A 679 -6.62 33.34 14.17
C PHE A 679 -7.75 32.65 14.95
N MET A 680 -7.45 32.12 16.14
CA MET A 680 -8.47 31.41 16.93
C MET A 680 -9.51 32.33 17.56
N ALA A 681 -9.18 33.61 17.80
CA ALA A 681 -10.15 34.62 18.19
C ALA A 681 -11.19 34.85 17.08
N GLY A 682 -10.75 34.90 15.81
CA GLY A 682 -11.66 34.91 14.66
C GLY A 682 -12.55 33.67 14.61
N VAL A 683 -11.98 32.47 14.77
CA VAL A 683 -12.75 31.22 14.81
C VAL A 683 -13.81 31.24 15.93
N LEU A 684 -13.48 31.74 17.12
CA LEU A 684 -14.40 31.85 18.25
C LEU A 684 -15.52 32.88 18.02
N ASP A 685 -15.19 34.03 17.43
CA ASP A 685 -16.15 35.11 17.11
C ASP A 685 -17.21 34.63 16.12
N HIS A 686 -16.77 33.94 15.07
CA HIS A 686 -17.62 33.41 14.00
C HIS A 686 -18.25 32.04 14.33
N LEU A 687 -17.92 31.42 15.46
CA LEU A 687 -18.37 30.07 15.80
C LEU A 687 -19.90 29.87 15.70
N PRO A 688 -20.77 30.81 16.16
CA PRO A 688 -22.22 30.69 15.97
C PRO A 688 -22.66 30.49 14.51
N SER A 689 -22.00 31.18 13.58
CA SER A 689 -22.21 31.08 12.13
C SER A 689 -21.63 29.77 11.56
N ILE A 690 -20.42 29.41 11.97
CA ILE A 690 -19.70 28.22 11.50
C ILE A 690 -20.50 26.94 11.83
N LEU A 691 -21.23 26.91 12.95
CA LEU A 691 -22.07 25.76 13.33
C LEU A 691 -23.08 25.36 12.24
N ALA A 692 -23.64 26.31 11.48
CA ALA A 692 -24.53 25.95 10.37
C ALA A 692 -23.83 25.14 9.26
N ILE A 693 -22.49 25.10 9.23
CA ILE A 693 -21.67 24.37 8.27
C ILE A 693 -21.09 23.09 8.90
N ILE A 694 -20.55 23.16 10.12
CA ILE A 694 -19.86 22.04 10.79
C ILE A 694 -20.78 21.16 11.66
N ALA A 695 -22.00 21.63 11.93
CA ALA A 695 -23.06 20.96 12.67
C ALA A 695 -24.39 21.10 11.90
N PRO A 696 -24.48 20.54 10.68
CA PRO A 696 -25.39 21.03 9.64
C PRO A 696 -26.83 20.54 9.76
N LEU A 697 -27.18 19.77 10.79
CA LEU A 697 -28.49 19.15 10.95
C LEU A 697 -29.12 19.54 12.30
N PRO A 698 -30.46 19.55 12.44
CA PRO A 698 -31.09 19.70 13.74
C PRO A 698 -30.60 18.65 14.77
N ASN A 699 -30.32 17.42 14.33
CA ASN A 699 -29.74 16.37 15.19
C ASN A 699 -28.34 16.71 15.74
N SER A 700 -27.59 17.58 15.08
CA SER A 700 -26.32 18.11 15.59
C SER A 700 -26.51 18.91 16.88
N TYR A 701 -27.64 19.61 17.02
CA TYR A 701 -27.94 20.41 18.20
C TYR A 701 -28.49 19.56 19.35
N ASP A 702 -29.06 18.38 19.06
CA ASP A 702 -29.34 17.36 20.08
C ASP A 702 -28.05 16.85 20.74
N ARG A 703 -26.92 16.86 20.00
CA ARG A 703 -25.58 16.58 20.53
C ARG A 703 -25.01 17.77 21.31
N ILE A 704 -25.15 19.01 20.82
CA ILE A 704 -24.54 20.22 21.39
C ILE A 704 -25.31 20.72 22.63
N GLN A 705 -25.23 19.94 23.71
CA GLN A 705 -25.91 20.21 24.98
C GLN A 705 -24.91 20.39 26.13
N PRO A 706 -25.23 21.19 27.17
CA PRO A 706 -24.41 21.27 28.37
C PRO A 706 -24.12 19.89 28.99
N ASN A 707 -22.90 19.69 29.50
CA ASN A 707 -22.48 18.46 30.18
C ASN A 707 -22.48 17.19 29.30
N THR A 708 -22.23 17.35 28.00
CA THR A 708 -22.12 16.24 27.04
C THR A 708 -20.78 16.23 26.30
N TRP A 709 -19.79 17.02 26.76
CA TRP A 709 -18.46 17.14 26.14
C TRP A 709 -18.47 17.61 24.68
N SER A 710 -19.56 18.23 24.22
CA SER A 710 -19.78 18.67 22.83
C SER A 710 -19.50 20.16 22.60
N GLY A 711 -19.21 20.92 23.66
CA GLY A 711 -18.88 22.34 23.56
C GLY A 711 -20.10 23.22 23.30
N ALA A 712 -20.85 23.52 24.36
CA ALA A 712 -22.19 24.09 24.20
C ALA A 712 -22.25 25.62 24.43
N TYR A 713 -21.20 26.23 24.98
CA TYR A 713 -21.13 27.67 25.29
C TYR A 713 -20.08 28.34 24.42
N GLN A 714 -20.28 29.62 24.06
CA GLN A 714 -19.31 30.35 23.23
C GLN A 714 -18.15 30.81 24.11
N CYS A 715 -17.19 29.90 24.29
CA CYS A 715 -15.97 30.11 25.06
C CYS A 715 -14.86 29.20 24.53
N TRP A 716 -13.65 29.40 25.04
CA TRP A 716 -12.56 28.46 24.88
C TRP A 716 -11.93 28.16 26.24
N GLY A 717 -11.13 27.09 26.35
CA GLY A 717 -10.44 26.76 27.60
C GLY A 717 -9.20 25.93 27.40
N ASN A 718 -8.34 25.88 28.42
CA ASN A 718 -7.13 25.08 28.39
C ASN A 718 -7.46 23.63 28.73
N GLU A 719 -7.26 22.73 27.77
CA GLU A 719 -7.61 21.30 27.89
C GLU A 719 -9.05 21.04 28.38
N ASN A 720 -9.94 22.03 28.26
CA ASN A 720 -11.31 21.96 28.75
C ASN A 720 -12.21 21.28 27.73
N ARG A 721 -12.57 20.01 28.00
CA ARG A 721 -13.42 19.20 27.13
C ARG A 721 -14.88 19.68 27.05
N GLU A 722 -15.33 20.56 27.94
CA GLU A 722 -16.67 21.16 27.89
C GLU A 722 -16.73 22.46 27.06
N ALA A 723 -15.58 23.01 26.67
CA ALA A 723 -15.50 24.15 25.77
C ALA A 723 -15.54 23.67 24.29
N PRO A 724 -16.19 24.41 23.38
CA PRO A 724 -16.20 24.07 21.95
C PRO A 724 -14.85 24.22 21.28
N ILE A 725 -13.99 25.08 21.81
CA ILE A 725 -12.62 25.30 21.36
C ILE A 725 -11.72 25.06 22.56
N ARG A 726 -10.73 24.19 22.44
CA ARG A 726 -9.74 23.98 23.49
C ARG A 726 -8.32 23.95 22.95
N THR A 727 -7.38 24.40 23.76
CA THR A 727 -5.96 24.13 23.48
C THR A 727 -5.66 22.67 23.80
N ALA A 728 -4.78 22.07 23.00
CA ALA A 728 -4.25 20.74 23.26
C ALA A 728 -2.72 20.81 23.38
N CYS A 729 -2.21 20.24 24.47
CA CYS A 729 -0.78 20.07 24.73
C CYS A 729 -0.46 18.56 24.65
N PRO A 730 -0.25 18.01 23.44
CA PRO A 730 0.04 16.58 23.29
C PRO A 730 1.35 16.21 24.00
N PRO A 731 1.51 14.94 24.42
CA PRO A 731 2.73 14.46 25.07
C PRO A 731 3.98 14.79 24.25
N GLY A 732 5.00 15.36 24.90
CA GLY A 732 6.24 15.79 24.25
C GLY A 732 6.32 17.29 23.95
N ILE A 733 5.24 18.05 24.12
CA ILE A 733 5.26 19.52 24.12
C ILE A 733 5.53 20.02 25.55
N PRO A 734 6.40 21.03 25.74
CA PRO A 734 6.64 21.61 27.07
C PRO A 734 5.34 22.14 27.70
N ASN A 735 5.19 21.89 29.00
CA ASN A 735 4.01 22.32 29.76
C ASN A 735 3.76 23.82 29.57
N GLY A 736 2.50 24.18 29.31
CA GLY A 736 2.08 25.56 29.14
C GLY A 736 2.25 26.12 27.74
N PHE A 737 2.76 25.35 26.76
CA PHE A 737 2.78 25.76 25.35
C PHE A 737 1.62 25.16 24.57
N VAL A 738 1.11 25.92 23.59
CA VAL A 738 0.00 25.51 22.73
C VAL A 738 0.53 25.11 21.36
N SER A 739 0.35 23.84 20.99
CA SER A 739 0.75 23.35 19.67
C SER A 739 -0.39 23.31 18.66
N ASN A 740 -1.62 23.10 19.13
CA ASN A 740 -2.81 23.00 18.31
C ASN A 740 -4.06 23.36 19.13
N PHE A 741 -5.14 23.67 18.43
CA PHE A 741 -6.47 23.82 19.00
C PHE A 741 -7.39 22.73 18.46
N GLU A 742 -8.28 22.24 19.29
CA GLU A 742 -9.36 21.34 18.91
C GLU A 742 -10.69 22.09 18.88
N ILE A 743 -11.47 21.89 17.80
CA ILE A 743 -12.86 22.31 17.69
C ILE A 743 -13.77 21.08 17.86
N LYS A 744 -14.52 21.04 18.96
CA LYS A 744 -15.34 19.89 19.39
C LYS A 744 -16.73 19.85 18.75
N SER A 745 -17.23 21.00 18.34
CA SER A 745 -18.60 21.14 17.82
C SER A 745 -18.76 20.64 16.39
N PHE A 746 -17.68 20.20 15.74
CA PHE A 746 -17.70 19.57 14.42
C PHE A 746 -18.26 18.14 14.52
N ASP A 747 -19.17 17.74 13.63
CA ASP A 747 -19.76 16.41 13.63
C ASP A 747 -19.67 15.63 12.31
N GLY A 748 -20.09 14.36 12.36
CA GLY A 748 -20.03 13.41 11.26
C GLY A 748 -20.87 13.75 10.03
N CYS A 749 -21.82 14.68 10.15
CA CYS A 749 -22.72 15.07 9.07
C CYS A 749 -22.21 16.25 8.25
N ALA A 750 -21.16 16.93 8.70
CA ALA A 750 -20.55 18.03 7.97
C ALA A 750 -19.74 17.58 6.75
N ASN A 751 -19.80 18.40 5.70
CA ASN A 751 -18.86 18.33 4.59
C ASN A 751 -17.50 18.87 5.07
N PRO A 752 -16.43 18.04 5.11
CA PRO A 752 -15.17 18.45 5.71
C PRO A 752 -14.46 19.57 4.94
N HIS A 753 -14.62 19.65 3.62
CA HIS A 753 -14.06 20.76 2.85
C HIS A 753 -14.73 22.08 3.18
N LEU A 754 -16.08 22.10 3.28
CA LEU A 754 -16.82 23.32 3.66
C LEU A 754 -16.51 23.73 5.10
N GLY A 755 -16.44 22.77 6.02
CA GLY A 755 -16.12 23.04 7.42
C GLY A 755 -14.75 23.68 7.59
N LEU A 756 -13.71 23.10 6.97
CA LEU A 756 -12.36 23.67 7.01
C LEU A 756 -12.29 25.02 6.27
N ALA A 757 -13.05 25.21 5.19
CA ALA A 757 -13.10 26.48 4.48
C ALA A 757 -13.68 27.59 5.38
N ALA A 758 -14.78 27.31 6.08
CA ALA A 758 -15.41 28.23 7.02
C ALA A 758 -14.50 28.58 8.20
N ILE A 759 -13.83 27.57 8.78
CA ILE A 759 -12.87 27.77 9.87
C ILE A 759 -11.69 28.63 9.40
N THR A 760 -11.13 28.35 8.21
CA THR A 760 -10.03 29.14 7.64
C THR A 760 -10.48 30.57 7.37
N ALA A 761 -11.68 30.77 6.85
CA ALA A 761 -12.22 32.09 6.54
C ALA A 761 -12.41 32.94 7.81
N ALA A 762 -12.95 32.36 8.87
CA ALA A 762 -13.08 33.01 10.18
C ALA A 762 -11.72 33.35 10.79
N GLY A 763 -10.74 32.44 10.69
CA GLY A 763 -9.40 32.70 11.19
C GLY A 763 -8.64 33.78 10.41
N ILE A 764 -8.82 33.86 9.09
CA ILE A 764 -8.32 34.97 8.27
C ILE A 764 -8.88 36.30 8.76
N ASP A 765 -10.17 36.36 9.08
CA ASP A 765 -10.78 37.59 9.58
C ASP A 765 -10.28 37.98 10.98
N GLY A 766 -10.05 36.99 11.85
CA GLY A 766 -9.36 37.18 13.13
C GLY A 766 -7.99 37.84 12.98
N LEU A 767 -7.20 37.37 12.00
CA LEU A 767 -5.90 37.95 11.64
C LEU A 767 -6.03 39.36 11.06
N ARG A 768 -7.00 39.60 10.15
CA ARG A 768 -7.24 40.92 9.53
C ARG A 768 -7.67 41.98 10.54
N ARG A 769 -8.51 41.58 11.52
CA ARG A 769 -9.03 42.47 12.57
C ARG A 769 -8.16 42.52 13.82
N HIS A 770 -7.10 41.72 13.89
CA HIS A 770 -6.24 41.56 15.08
C HIS A 770 -7.05 41.29 16.35
N LEU A 771 -7.98 40.33 16.28
CA LEU A 771 -8.84 39.99 17.41
C LEU A 771 -8.02 39.34 18.53
N CYS A 772 -8.47 39.53 19.77
CA CYS A 772 -7.85 38.89 20.93
C CYS A 772 -8.78 37.81 21.49
N LEU A 773 -8.20 36.70 21.94
CA LEU A 773 -8.99 35.69 22.64
C LEU A 773 -9.42 36.24 24.01
N PRO A 774 -10.67 35.99 24.46
CA PRO A 774 -11.05 36.30 25.84
C PRO A 774 -10.27 35.41 26.82
N GLN A 775 -10.39 35.65 28.12
CA GLN A 775 -9.76 34.75 29.10
C GLN A 775 -10.30 33.31 28.97
N PRO A 776 -9.44 32.29 29.06
CA PRO A 776 -9.86 30.90 28.99
C PRO A 776 -10.76 30.54 30.16
N ILE A 777 -11.65 29.59 29.93
CA ILE A 777 -12.53 29.02 30.95
C ILE A 777 -11.93 27.72 31.45
N ASP A 778 -11.46 27.72 32.71
CA ASP A 778 -10.85 26.55 33.37
C ASP A 778 -11.84 25.78 34.26
N ALA A 779 -13.15 26.05 34.11
CA ALA A 779 -14.23 25.37 34.80
C ALA A 779 -15.24 24.80 33.80
N ASN A 780 -16.17 23.97 34.27
CA ASN A 780 -17.31 23.56 33.43
C ASN A 780 -18.17 24.80 33.11
N PRO A 781 -18.30 25.22 31.83
CA PRO A 781 -19.06 26.41 31.46
C PRO A 781 -20.52 26.40 31.92
N ALA A 782 -21.14 25.22 32.05
CA ALA A 782 -22.52 25.08 32.50
C ALA A 782 -22.74 25.49 33.96
N THR A 783 -21.68 25.48 34.77
CA THR A 783 -21.73 25.90 36.19
C THR A 783 -21.58 27.40 36.36
N LEU A 784 -21.24 28.13 35.29
CA LEU A 784 -21.03 29.57 35.30
C LEU A 784 -22.35 30.30 34.98
N GLU A 785 -23.33 30.14 35.88
CA GLU A 785 -24.72 30.64 35.81
C GLU A 785 -24.87 31.99 35.06
N GLY A 786 -25.28 31.95 33.80
CA GLY A 786 -25.60 33.14 32.98
C GLY A 786 -24.41 34.04 32.62
N LYS A 787 -23.18 33.66 32.95
CA LYS A 787 -21.97 34.46 32.67
C LYS A 787 -21.41 34.24 31.26
N LEU A 788 -21.77 33.13 30.62
CA LEU A 788 -21.31 32.77 29.29
C LEU A 788 -22.48 32.66 28.32
N PRO A 789 -22.37 33.24 27.11
CA PRO A 789 -23.39 33.08 26.10
C PRO A 789 -23.47 31.61 25.64
N ARG A 790 -24.70 31.14 25.46
CA ARG A 790 -24.97 29.86 24.79
C ARG A 790 -24.56 29.97 23.32
N LEU A 791 -23.94 28.92 22.78
CA LEU A 791 -23.94 28.74 21.33
C LEU A 791 -25.39 28.49 20.86
N PRO A 792 -25.69 28.75 19.57
CA PRO A 792 -26.98 28.42 18.98
C PRO A 792 -27.49 27.05 19.42
N ILE A 793 -28.73 27.01 19.90
CA ILE A 793 -29.36 25.76 20.40
C ILE A 793 -30.17 25.04 19.32
N SER A 794 -30.20 25.59 18.11
CA SER A 794 -30.86 25.00 16.95
C SER A 794 -30.18 25.40 15.65
N LEU A 795 -30.38 24.59 14.61
CA LEU A 795 -29.91 24.92 13.26
C LEU A 795 -30.51 26.24 12.74
N SER A 796 -31.71 26.61 13.18
CA SER A 796 -32.34 27.88 12.81
C SER A 796 -31.53 29.07 13.33
N GLU A 797 -31.10 29.04 14.59
CA GLU A 797 -30.30 30.10 15.19
C GLU A 797 -28.91 30.22 14.55
N SER A 798 -28.25 29.10 14.25
CA SER A 798 -26.98 29.14 13.52
C SER A 798 -27.15 29.64 12.08
N LEU A 799 -28.27 29.32 11.44
CA LEU A 799 -28.57 29.82 10.10
C LEU A 799 -28.79 31.33 10.12
N GLU A 800 -29.47 31.87 11.13
CA GLU A 800 -29.61 33.31 11.33
C GLU A 800 -28.27 33.99 11.58
N ALA A 801 -27.37 33.36 12.37
CA ALA A 801 -26.01 33.86 12.57
C ALA A 801 -25.23 33.86 11.26
N LEU A 802 -25.24 32.74 10.52
CA LEU A 802 -24.58 32.59 9.23
C LEU A 802 -25.05 33.66 8.23
N GLN A 803 -26.36 33.91 8.12
CA GLN A 803 -26.92 34.92 7.20
C GLN A 803 -26.46 36.36 7.50
N LYS A 804 -26.04 36.65 8.74
CA LYS A 804 -25.49 37.96 9.14
C LYS A 804 -23.98 38.04 8.92
N ASP A 805 -23.34 36.93 8.59
CA ASP A 805 -21.89 36.80 8.48
C ASP A 805 -21.39 37.11 7.05
N ASN A 806 -21.11 38.39 6.81
CA ASN A 806 -20.64 38.85 5.51
C ASN A 806 -19.23 38.33 5.16
N VAL A 807 -18.40 38.06 6.16
CA VAL A 807 -17.03 37.55 5.98
C VAL A 807 -17.09 36.14 5.39
N LEU A 808 -17.87 35.25 6.02
CA LEU A 808 -18.06 33.89 5.50
C LEU A 808 -18.73 33.91 4.13
N LYS A 809 -19.71 34.79 3.91
CA LYS A 809 -20.35 34.96 2.60
C LYS A 809 -19.35 35.33 1.51
N GLU A 810 -18.45 36.27 1.78
CA GLU A 810 -17.43 36.73 0.83
C GLU A 810 -16.39 35.63 0.55
N LEU A 811 -15.76 35.09 1.59
CA LEU A 811 -14.62 34.16 1.44
C LEU A 811 -15.04 32.76 0.95
N ILE A 812 -16.19 32.23 1.40
CA ILE A 812 -16.72 30.96 0.88
C ILE A 812 -17.22 31.15 -0.56
N GLY A 813 -17.74 32.34 -0.87
CA GLY A 813 -18.32 32.70 -2.16
C GLY A 813 -19.84 32.70 -2.13
N GLU A 814 -20.43 33.80 -2.61
CA GLU A 814 -21.86 34.10 -2.46
C GLU A 814 -22.79 32.99 -2.96
N LYS A 815 -22.49 32.41 -4.13
CA LYS A 815 -23.34 31.37 -4.73
C LYS A 815 -23.38 30.09 -3.88
N LEU A 816 -22.21 29.60 -3.46
CA LEU A 816 -22.12 28.43 -2.59
C LEU A 816 -22.76 28.69 -1.22
N PHE A 817 -22.55 29.88 -0.67
CA PHE A 817 -23.18 30.32 0.57
C PHE A 817 -24.71 30.27 0.49
N VAL A 818 -25.31 30.75 -0.62
CA VAL A 818 -26.75 30.68 -0.86
C VAL A 818 -27.23 29.23 -0.95
N ALA A 819 -26.51 28.35 -1.67
CA ALA A 819 -26.86 26.94 -1.73
C ALA A 819 -26.83 26.27 -0.36
N ILE A 820 -25.77 26.48 0.44
CA ILE A 820 -25.67 25.96 1.81
C ILE A 820 -26.87 26.43 2.64
N THR A 821 -27.17 27.73 2.62
CA THR A 821 -28.30 28.33 3.33
C THR A 821 -29.62 27.67 2.94
N GLY A 822 -29.88 27.50 1.63
CA GLY A 822 -31.08 26.86 1.11
C GLY A 822 -31.21 25.39 1.55
N VAL A 823 -30.11 24.64 1.54
CA VAL A 823 -30.10 23.26 2.06
C VAL A 823 -30.44 23.24 3.55
N ARG A 824 -29.85 24.12 4.38
CA ARG A 824 -30.17 24.17 5.83
C ARG A 824 -31.63 24.51 6.10
N LYS A 825 -32.24 25.41 5.33
CA LYS A 825 -33.69 25.69 5.44
C LYS A 825 -34.53 24.45 5.18
N ALA A 826 -34.17 23.67 4.16
CA ALA A 826 -34.85 22.41 3.87
C ALA A 826 -34.67 21.36 4.98
N GLU A 827 -33.49 21.29 5.62
CA GLU A 827 -33.28 20.43 6.80
C GLU A 827 -34.21 20.82 7.95
N ILE A 828 -34.27 22.11 8.28
CA ILE A 828 -35.13 22.66 9.34
C ILE A 828 -36.59 22.32 9.05
N GLU A 829 -37.05 22.60 7.84
CA GLU A 829 -38.43 22.33 7.44
C GLU A 829 -38.76 20.84 7.54
N TYR A 830 -37.90 19.96 7.03
CA TYR A 830 -38.12 18.52 7.06
C TYR A 830 -38.20 17.98 8.49
N TYR A 831 -37.26 18.37 9.36
CA TYR A 831 -37.26 17.97 10.77
C TYR A 831 -38.47 18.51 11.53
N SER A 832 -38.91 19.73 11.23
CA SER A 832 -40.10 20.31 11.88
C SER A 832 -41.37 19.50 11.62
N LYS A 833 -41.46 18.86 10.44
CA LYS A 833 -42.58 18.00 10.02
C LYS A 833 -42.40 16.54 10.45
N ASN A 834 -41.16 16.10 10.70
CA ASN A 834 -40.81 14.72 10.99
C ASN A 834 -39.92 14.64 12.24
N LYS A 835 -40.54 14.52 13.42
CA LYS A 835 -39.81 14.49 14.71
C LYS A 835 -38.80 13.35 14.84
N GLU A 836 -39.03 12.25 14.13
CA GLU A 836 -38.15 11.08 14.12
C GLU A 836 -37.23 11.05 12.87
N ALA A 837 -37.02 12.18 12.20
CA ALA A 837 -36.21 12.28 10.98
C ALA A 837 -34.79 11.71 11.17
N TYR A 838 -34.19 11.90 12.36
CA TYR A 838 -32.86 11.39 12.67
C TYR A 838 -32.73 9.87 12.48
N LYS A 839 -33.81 9.09 12.70
CA LYS A 839 -33.81 7.63 12.50
C LYS A 839 -33.57 7.25 11.05
N GLN A 840 -34.02 8.06 10.10
CA GLN A 840 -33.77 7.82 8.68
C GLN A 840 -32.32 8.17 8.31
N LEU A 841 -31.73 9.15 9.00
CA LEU A 841 -30.36 9.59 8.74
C LEU A 841 -29.30 8.60 9.19
N ILE A 842 -29.63 7.71 10.13
CA ILE A 842 -28.78 6.58 10.55
C ILE A 842 -28.32 5.73 9.34
N HIS A 843 -29.14 5.65 8.29
CA HIS A 843 -28.81 4.90 7.07
C HIS A 843 -28.07 5.72 6.01
N ARG A 844 -27.93 7.03 6.22
CA ARG A 844 -27.41 7.97 5.20
C ARG A 844 -26.05 8.54 5.58
N TYR A 845 -25.76 8.71 6.87
CA TYR A 845 -24.44 9.12 7.36
C TYR A 845 -23.81 7.94 8.06
#